data_AF-A0A194YLT5-F1
#
_entry.id   AF-A0A194YLT5-F1
#
_cell.length_a   1.000
_cell.length_b   1.000
_cell.length_c   1.000
_cell.angle_alpha   90.00
_cell.angle_beta   90.00
_cell.angle_gamma   90.00
#
_symmetry.space_group_name_H-M   'P 1'
#
loop_
_entity.id
_entity.type
_entity.pdbx_description
1 polymer ?
#
loop_
_entity_poly.entity_id
_entity_poly.type
_entity_poly.pdbx_seq_one_letter_code
_entity_poly.pdbx_strand_id
1 'polypeptide(L)'
;MLDTNAPDQTPILYDSSNLPPSSSRRPNSKSPLRLLRTCTDQLQYISLPFSQPPTPGFAWLVATRRRDRRIALSLLQVFFLFPPSSSRCWGRERGRLAGAAADRTYGQQLIGRSEMAARRAPWLAGGLVAAVAVQLLMVAVPVRGRFVVEKSSVRVLAPEHIRGHHDAAIGNFGVPDYGGTLTGVVIYPDKKATGCDEFDTKFKAKSRRPVILLLDRGECYFALKAWNAQRAGAAAVLIADSVDEQLLTMDSPEASAGTEYVDKINIPSALVNRAFGESLKKMAQKVASAAGAGEEVIVKLDWRESMPHPDERVEYELWTNSNDECGPRCDEQMAFVRGFRGHAQLLERGGYARFTPHYITWYCPEAFRLTQQCKSQCINHGRYCAPDPEGDFGAGYEGKDVVVENLRQLCVHRVANDTGRPWAWWDYVMDYKIRCSMKEKKYTKTCAEDVVTALGLDLKKVLECMGDPEADADNAVLSKEQEDQIGSGSRGDVTILPTLVINNVQYRGKLERTAVLRAVCAGFKEGTEPRVCLSHDIETNECLHRNGGCWRDEATNVTACQDTYRGRVCECPVVNGVRYEGDGYTDCKAIGPGRCALNHGGCWSETRGQQTFSACSETALTGCRCPSGFHGDGHKCEDLDECREKLACTCPGCQCKNTWGNYECKCKGNQLYIRGEDVCIANSMSKLGWFITIAAVACVVGIGVAGYVFYKYRLRSYMDSEIMSIMSQYMPLDSQNNENQPLRQHDSEALRH
;
A
#
# COMPACT_ATOMS: atom_id res chain seq x y z
N MET A 1 1.79 -0.43 -78.24
CA MET A 1 1.14 -1.42 -79.14
C MET A 1 -0.19 -1.77 -78.52
N LEU A 2 -1.27 -1.33 -79.18
CA LEU A 2 -2.69 -1.75 -79.07
C LEU A 2 -3.34 -1.66 -77.67
N ASP A 3 -4.51 -1.07 -77.44
CA ASP A 3 -5.39 -0.24 -78.26
C ASP A 3 -6.51 0.29 -77.32
N THR A 4 -6.84 1.57 -77.46
CA THR A 4 -8.20 2.16 -77.48
C THR A 4 -9.24 2.03 -76.33
N ASN A 5 -9.73 3.22 -75.95
CA ASN A 5 -11.14 3.64 -75.80
C ASN A 5 -11.88 3.57 -74.44
N ALA A 6 -12.02 4.77 -73.85
CA ALA A 6 -13.20 5.27 -73.13
C ALA A 6 -14.34 5.63 -74.13
N PRO A 7 -15.46 6.33 -73.81
CA PRO A 7 -16.13 6.76 -72.55
C PRO A 7 -17.66 6.35 -72.56
N ASP A 8 -18.58 6.66 -71.64
CA ASP A 8 -19.37 7.90 -71.44
C ASP A 8 -20.53 7.56 -70.45
N GLN A 9 -20.75 8.25 -69.33
CA GLN A 9 -21.61 9.44 -69.08
C GLN A 9 -23.17 9.28 -69.10
N THR A 10 -23.75 9.20 -67.87
CA THR A 10 -24.87 10.05 -67.33
C THR A 10 -26.34 9.89 -67.84
N PRO A 11 -27.37 10.64 -67.34
CA PRO A 11 -28.23 10.36 -66.17
C PRO A 11 -29.77 10.48 -66.47
N ILE A 12 -30.59 10.81 -65.45
CA ILE A 12 -31.98 11.40 -65.46
C ILE A 12 -33.15 10.44 -65.06
N LEU A 13 -33.90 10.74 -63.97
CA LEU A 13 -35.32 11.19 -63.94
C LEU A 13 -36.02 11.09 -62.56
N TYR A 14 -36.85 12.11 -62.29
CA TYR A 14 -37.89 12.25 -61.25
C TYR A 14 -39.10 11.31 -61.51
N ASP A 15 -39.82 10.85 -60.47
CA ASP A 15 -41.16 11.37 -60.08
C ASP A 15 -42.06 10.41 -59.23
N SER A 16 -42.85 11.05 -58.34
CA SER A 16 -44.23 10.82 -57.85
C SER A 16 -44.79 9.52 -57.18
N SER A 17 -45.14 9.71 -55.88
CA SER A 17 -46.45 9.42 -55.19
C SER A 17 -47.08 8.00 -55.11
N ASN A 18 -47.35 7.51 -53.87
CA ASN A 18 -48.70 7.39 -53.26
C ASN A 18 -48.79 6.54 -51.96
N LEU A 19 -49.62 7.03 -51.02
CA LEU A 19 -50.14 6.53 -49.73
C LEU A 19 -51.38 5.57 -49.92
N PRO A 20 -52.18 5.08 -48.92
CA PRO A 20 -52.14 4.93 -47.42
C PRO A 20 -52.63 3.48 -46.97
N PRO A 21 -53.24 3.13 -45.77
CA PRO A 21 -53.68 3.93 -44.59
C PRO A 21 -53.61 3.35 -43.13
N SER A 22 -53.81 4.27 -42.16
CA SER A 22 -54.58 4.20 -40.87
C SER A 22 -54.06 3.36 -39.67
N SER A 23 -54.21 3.67 -38.36
CA SER A 23 -54.85 4.76 -37.58
C SER A 23 -54.48 4.69 -36.07
N SER A 24 -54.61 5.84 -35.35
CA SER A 24 -55.07 6.03 -33.93
C SER A 24 -54.15 5.55 -32.76
N ARG A 25 -53.89 6.22 -31.61
CA ARG A 25 -54.43 7.37 -30.84
C ARG A 25 -53.38 7.85 -29.80
N ARG A 26 -53.34 9.16 -29.46
CA ARG A 26 -52.86 9.72 -28.16
C ARG A 26 -54.05 9.83 -27.15
N PRO A 27 -53.83 10.13 -25.85
CA PRO A 27 -53.75 11.54 -25.35
C PRO A 27 -52.62 11.78 -24.31
N ASN A 28 -51.87 12.90 -24.38
CA ASN A 28 -51.98 14.15 -23.58
C ASN A 28 -51.70 13.98 -22.06
N SER A 29 -50.93 14.83 -21.38
CA SER A 29 -51.00 16.30 -21.44
C SER A 29 -49.85 17.04 -20.71
N LYS A 30 -49.57 18.26 -21.22
CA LYS A 30 -49.21 19.51 -20.51
C LYS A 30 -47.76 19.77 -20.05
N SER A 31 -47.03 20.45 -20.92
CA SER A 31 -46.15 21.60 -20.62
C SER A 31 -46.99 22.84 -20.23
N PRO A 32 -46.44 23.94 -19.65
CA PRO A 32 -45.64 24.89 -20.44
C PRO A 32 -44.48 25.62 -19.72
N LEU A 33 -43.43 25.90 -20.52
CA LEU A 33 -42.69 27.16 -20.71
C LEU A 33 -42.36 28.07 -19.48
N ARG A 34 -41.16 28.67 -19.35
CA ARG A 34 -40.63 29.75 -20.23
C ARG A 34 -39.19 30.16 -19.85
N LEU A 35 -38.42 30.48 -20.91
CA LEU A 35 -37.44 31.57 -21.13
C LEU A 35 -36.26 31.77 -20.15
N LEU A 36 -34.97 31.74 -20.54
CA LEU A 36 -34.16 32.46 -21.57
C LEU A 36 -33.27 33.52 -20.90
N ARG A 37 -32.02 33.62 -21.40
CA ARG A 37 -31.00 34.69 -21.26
C ARG A 37 -30.00 34.54 -20.09
N THR A 38 -28.72 34.90 -20.19
CA THR A 38 -27.65 34.99 -21.22
C THR A 38 -26.43 35.51 -20.46
N CYS A 39 -25.22 35.22 -20.96
CA CYS A 39 -23.91 35.70 -20.48
C CYS A 39 -23.84 37.20 -20.16
N THR A 40 -22.96 37.62 -19.23
CA THR A 40 -21.75 38.45 -19.50
C THR A 40 -20.99 38.85 -18.23
N ASP A 41 -19.69 39.02 -18.41
CA ASP A 41 -18.65 39.48 -17.49
C ASP A 41 -18.91 40.86 -16.84
N GLN A 42 -18.31 41.10 -15.66
CA GLN A 42 -17.52 42.32 -15.45
C GLN A 42 -16.52 42.22 -14.28
N LEU A 43 -15.25 42.50 -14.63
CA LEU A 43 -14.15 42.92 -13.76
C LEU A 43 -14.39 44.34 -13.21
N GLN A 44 -13.99 44.62 -11.97
CA GLN A 44 -13.09 45.76 -11.68
C GLN A 44 -12.48 45.77 -10.26
N TYR A 45 -11.19 46.08 -10.27
CA TYR A 45 -10.24 46.42 -9.20
C TYR A 45 -10.67 47.62 -8.33
N ILE A 46 -10.32 47.62 -7.02
CA ILE A 46 -9.74 48.77 -6.27
C ILE A 46 -8.82 48.26 -5.12
N SER A 47 -7.56 48.73 -5.18
CA SER A 47 -6.40 48.86 -4.27
C SER A 47 -6.34 48.42 -2.77
N LEU A 48 -5.15 47.89 -2.43
CA LEU A 48 -4.35 47.79 -1.17
C LEU A 48 -4.28 49.10 -0.31
N PRO A 49 -3.78 49.16 0.97
CA PRO A 49 -2.58 48.43 1.48
C PRO A 49 -2.43 48.06 2.99
N PHE A 50 -1.42 47.22 3.25
CA PHE A 50 -0.44 47.14 4.37
C PHE A 50 -0.79 46.82 5.86
N SER A 51 0.06 45.90 6.38
CA SER A 51 0.69 45.77 7.72
C SER A 51 -0.02 45.09 8.93
N GLN A 52 0.66 44.04 9.40
CA GLN A 52 0.66 43.39 10.74
C GLN A 52 1.11 44.33 11.89
N PRO A 53 1.29 43.88 13.17
CA PRO A 53 0.68 42.82 14.01
C PRO A 53 0.18 43.39 15.38
N PRO A 54 -0.27 42.58 16.37
CA PRO A 54 0.62 42.30 17.53
C PRO A 54 0.44 40.94 18.26
N THR A 55 1.41 40.69 19.14
CA THR A 55 1.66 39.58 20.09
C THR A 55 0.83 39.61 21.40
N PRO A 56 0.93 38.57 22.28
CA PRO A 56 -0.02 38.21 23.33
C PRO A 56 0.44 38.53 24.78
N GLY A 57 -0.45 38.31 25.78
CA GLY A 57 -0.12 38.19 27.21
C GLY A 57 -1.40 37.89 28.04
N PHE A 58 -1.61 36.68 28.56
CA PHE A 58 -1.11 36.04 29.80
C PHE A 58 -1.55 36.69 31.13
N ALA A 59 -2.25 35.87 31.93
CA ALA A 59 -2.73 36.12 33.28
C ALA A 59 -1.69 35.72 34.36
N TRP A 60 -1.83 36.32 35.54
CA TRP A 60 -1.03 36.13 36.76
C TRP A 60 -1.85 35.47 37.88
N LEU A 61 -1.17 34.66 38.73
CA LEU A 61 -1.23 34.56 40.22
C LEU A 61 -0.62 33.20 40.64
N VAL A 62 0.57 33.11 41.28
CA VAL A 62 1.01 33.44 42.66
C VAL A 62 0.49 32.49 43.76
N ALA A 63 1.42 31.81 44.44
CA ALA A 63 1.45 31.56 45.90
C ALA A 63 2.83 30.94 46.24
N THR A 64 3.79 31.70 46.76
CA THR A 64 4.16 31.92 48.18
C THR A 64 4.84 30.74 48.91
N ARG A 65 5.79 31.12 49.77
CA ARG A 65 7.01 30.43 50.20
C ARG A 65 7.06 30.40 51.73
N ARG A 66 7.65 29.36 52.34
CA ARG A 66 8.29 29.33 53.70
C ARG A 66 8.91 27.92 53.90
N ARG A 67 10.01 27.66 54.62
CA ARG A 67 11.12 28.41 55.25
C ARG A 67 12.06 27.34 55.87
N ASP A 68 13.38 27.56 55.84
CA ASP A 68 14.43 27.11 56.82
C ASP A 68 14.60 25.59 57.14
N ARG A 69 15.74 25.01 57.55
CA ARG A 69 17.20 25.22 57.50
C ARG A 69 17.82 23.99 58.23
N ARG A 70 18.99 23.52 57.79
CA ARG A 70 20.16 23.05 58.59
C ARG A 70 20.28 21.61 59.23
N ILE A 71 21.50 21.07 59.05
CA ILE A 71 22.41 20.37 60.01
C ILE A 71 22.45 18.82 60.10
N ALA A 72 23.58 18.28 59.61
CA ALA A 72 24.60 17.40 60.26
C ALA A 72 24.41 15.91 60.65
N LEU A 73 25.50 15.18 60.35
CA LEU A 73 26.21 14.09 61.05
C LEU A 73 25.58 12.69 61.32
N SER A 74 26.18 11.71 60.65
CA SER A 74 26.92 10.53 61.16
C SER A 74 26.37 9.59 62.25
N LEU A 75 26.25 8.31 61.84
CA LEU A 75 26.67 7.03 62.47
C LEU A 75 26.08 6.58 63.83
N LEU A 76 25.47 5.37 63.84
CA LEU A 76 25.90 4.23 64.70
C LEU A 76 25.12 2.92 64.42
N GLN A 77 25.85 1.81 64.59
CA GLN A 77 25.53 0.39 64.37
C GLN A 77 24.73 -0.26 65.53
N VAL A 78 23.96 -1.34 65.26
CA VAL A 78 23.80 -2.60 66.06
C VAL A 78 23.11 -3.64 65.12
N PHE A 79 23.76 -4.70 64.63
CA PHE A 79 23.95 -6.09 65.12
C PHE A 79 22.74 -7.07 65.19
N PHE A 80 22.88 -8.17 64.41
CA PHE A 80 22.64 -9.61 64.71
C PHE A 80 21.31 -10.39 64.39
N LEU A 81 21.54 -11.50 63.65
CA LEU A 81 21.02 -12.90 63.73
C LEU A 81 19.77 -13.40 62.95
N PHE A 82 20.08 -14.21 61.92
CA PHE A 82 19.59 -15.56 61.53
C PHE A 82 18.16 -15.86 60.96
N PRO A 83 18.04 -16.93 60.11
CA PRO A 83 16.93 -17.29 59.21
C PRO A 83 16.03 -18.41 59.80
N PRO A 84 14.99 -18.94 59.10
CA PRO A 84 15.06 -20.18 58.25
C PRO A 84 14.14 -20.12 57.00
N SER A 85 14.29 -20.86 55.89
CA SER A 85 14.28 -22.30 55.54
C SER A 85 12.92 -23.04 55.53
N SER A 86 12.54 -23.55 54.33
CA SER A 86 11.76 -24.78 54.02
C SER A 86 10.30 -24.89 54.52
N SER A 87 9.34 -25.51 53.81
CA SER A 87 9.24 -26.95 53.45
C SER A 87 7.91 -27.15 52.67
N ARG A 88 7.86 -27.79 51.49
CA ARG A 88 7.70 -29.24 51.19
C ARG A 88 6.29 -29.86 51.30
N CYS A 89 5.98 -30.63 50.23
CA CYS A 89 5.43 -32.01 50.23
C CYS A 89 3.94 -32.20 50.55
N TRP A 90 3.21 -33.24 50.11
CA TRP A 90 3.45 -34.62 49.60
C TRP A 90 2.13 -35.11 48.94
N GLY A 91 1.96 -36.27 48.28
CA GLY A 91 2.69 -37.55 48.22
C GLY A 91 2.02 -38.47 47.16
N ARG A 92 2.74 -39.44 46.56
CA ARG A 92 2.93 -40.89 46.92
C ARG A 92 1.74 -41.78 46.49
N GLU A 93 1.88 -42.95 45.85
CA GLU A 93 2.65 -44.19 46.19
C GLU A 93 2.95 -45.09 44.96
N ARG A 94 4.15 -45.71 44.85
CA ARG A 94 4.57 -47.14 45.06
C ARG A 94 3.85 -48.20 44.20
N GLY A 95 4.49 -49.21 43.59
CA GLY A 95 5.90 -49.62 43.52
C GLY A 95 6.13 -50.99 42.83
N ARG A 96 7.41 -51.34 42.65
CA ARG A 96 8.09 -52.67 42.67
C ARG A 96 7.79 -53.81 41.66
N LEU A 97 8.92 -54.28 41.09
CA LEU A 97 9.48 -55.66 40.96
C LEU A 97 9.40 -56.43 39.62
N ALA A 98 10.59 -56.91 39.21
CA ALA A 98 10.98 -58.14 38.45
C ALA A 98 10.37 -58.36 37.05
N GLY A 99 11.00 -58.98 36.04
CA GLY A 99 12.21 -59.78 35.88
C GLY A 99 11.96 -60.77 34.71
N ALA A 100 12.96 -61.04 33.85
CA ALA A 100 13.04 -62.13 32.86
C ALA A 100 11.94 -62.19 31.76
N ALA A 101 12.05 -62.83 30.60
CA ALA A 101 13.08 -63.36 29.70
C ALA A 101 12.32 -63.86 28.44
N ALA A 102 13.03 -64.03 27.31
CA ALA A 102 12.71 -64.94 26.18
C ALA A 102 11.48 -64.63 25.28
N ASP A 103 11.40 -64.97 23.99
CA ASP A 103 12.30 -65.45 22.93
C ASP A 103 11.44 -65.64 21.64
N ARG A 104 12.07 -65.61 20.45
CA ARG A 104 11.74 -66.20 19.13
C ARG A 104 12.19 -65.27 17.99
N THR A 105 13.40 -65.37 17.43
CA THR A 105 13.98 -66.36 16.48
C THR A 105 13.29 -66.46 15.10
N TYR A 106 14.05 -66.15 14.04
CA TYR A 106 14.37 -66.94 12.83
C TYR A 106 15.20 -66.02 11.90
N GLY A 107 16.36 -66.33 11.34
CA GLY A 107 17.25 -67.48 11.40
C GLY A 107 18.50 -67.22 10.53
N GLN A 108 19.61 -67.86 10.92
CA GLN A 108 20.71 -68.39 10.07
C GLN A 108 21.64 -67.41 9.31
N GLN A 109 22.97 -67.62 9.19
CA GLN A 109 23.93 -68.58 9.73
C GLN A 109 25.34 -68.22 9.21
N LEU A 110 26.35 -68.16 10.10
CA LEU A 110 27.79 -68.53 9.99
C LEU A 110 28.61 -68.07 8.75
N ILE A 111 29.92 -67.72 8.79
CA ILE A 111 31.12 -68.40 9.31
C ILE A 111 32.28 -67.38 9.29
N GLY A 112 33.25 -67.46 10.23
CA GLY A 112 34.66 -67.11 9.91
C GLY A 112 35.43 -66.21 10.88
N ARG A 113 35.88 -66.78 12.02
CA ARG A 113 36.95 -66.26 12.90
C ARG A 113 38.30 -66.16 12.18
N SER A 114 39.12 -65.16 12.53
CA SER A 114 40.49 -65.41 13.02
C SER A 114 41.03 -64.21 13.81
N GLU A 115 41.80 -64.52 14.84
CA GLU A 115 42.37 -63.63 15.83
C GLU A 115 43.76 -63.09 15.42
N MET A 116 44.19 -62.10 16.20
CA MET A 116 45.57 -61.82 16.65
C MET A 116 46.43 -60.76 15.95
N ALA A 117 46.96 -59.93 16.86
CA ALA A 117 48.32 -59.41 16.93
C ALA A 117 48.55 -57.94 16.55
N ALA A 118 48.76 -57.16 17.61
CA ALA A 118 49.42 -55.87 17.61
C ALA A 118 50.80 -55.91 16.94
N ARG A 119 51.16 -54.83 16.24
CA ARG A 119 52.53 -54.27 16.20
C ARG A 119 52.56 -52.87 15.57
N ARG A 120 53.02 -51.92 16.39
CA ARG A 120 53.85 -50.71 16.13
C ARG A 120 53.69 -49.95 14.79
N ALA A 121 53.37 -48.66 14.92
CA ALA A 121 53.51 -47.60 13.92
C ALA A 121 54.96 -47.48 13.36
N PRO A 122 55.17 -46.76 12.24
CA PRO A 122 55.25 -45.31 12.34
C PRO A 122 54.55 -44.54 11.21
N TRP A 123 54.26 -43.29 11.56
CA TRP A 123 53.71 -42.23 10.75
C TRP A 123 54.64 -41.83 9.60
N LEU A 124 54.06 -41.26 8.53
CA LEU A 124 54.60 -40.20 7.63
C LEU A 124 54.15 -40.33 6.15
N ALA A 125 52.85 -40.55 5.88
CA ALA A 125 52.31 -40.38 4.51
C ALA A 125 50.80 -40.03 4.45
N GLY A 126 50.21 -39.50 5.52
CA GLY A 126 48.76 -39.26 5.59
C GLY A 126 48.30 -37.82 5.29
N GLY A 127 49.22 -36.84 5.28
CA GLY A 127 48.85 -35.42 5.26
C GLY A 127 48.47 -34.86 3.89
N LEU A 128 49.07 -35.35 2.80
CA LEU A 128 48.88 -34.76 1.48
C LEU A 128 47.67 -35.31 0.72
N VAL A 129 47.27 -36.56 0.97
CA VAL A 129 46.12 -37.16 0.27
C VAL A 129 44.79 -36.69 0.86
N ALA A 130 44.74 -36.44 2.17
CA ALA A 130 43.55 -35.90 2.83
C ALA A 130 43.30 -34.42 2.48
N ALA A 131 44.35 -33.60 2.34
CA ALA A 131 44.21 -32.19 1.99
C ALA A 131 43.72 -31.99 0.53
N VAL A 132 44.17 -32.83 -0.41
CA VAL A 132 43.73 -32.78 -1.80
C VAL A 132 42.32 -33.34 -1.98
N ALA A 133 41.94 -34.39 -1.24
CA ALA A 133 40.57 -34.89 -1.24
C ALA A 133 39.56 -33.90 -0.63
N VAL A 134 39.96 -33.17 0.42
CA VAL A 134 39.10 -32.14 1.05
C VAL A 134 39.01 -30.87 0.21
N GLN A 135 40.05 -30.51 -0.58
CA GLN A 135 39.94 -29.41 -1.55
C GLN A 135 39.13 -29.77 -2.80
N LEU A 136 39.14 -31.04 -3.24
CA LEU A 136 38.29 -31.49 -4.36
C LEU A 136 36.81 -31.70 -3.97
N LEU A 137 36.50 -31.85 -2.68
CA LEU A 137 35.11 -31.98 -2.18
C LEU A 137 34.42 -30.65 -1.85
N MET A 138 35.13 -29.51 -1.96
CA MET A 138 34.58 -28.18 -1.61
C MET A 138 34.11 -27.34 -2.81
N VAL A 139 34.23 -27.80 -4.06
CA VAL A 139 33.69 -27.07 -5.22
C VAL A 139 32.95 -27.99 -6.17
N ALA A 140 31.81 -28.47 -5.69
CA ALA A 140 30.68 -28.80 -6.55
C ALA A 140 29.41 -28.60 -5.71
N VAL A 141 29.17 -27.36 -5.27
CA VAL A 141 27.80 -26.95 -5.02
C VAL A 141 27.16 -26.93 -6.40
N PRO A 142 26.24 -27.84 -6.75
CA PRO A 142 25.46 -27.63 -7.94
C PRO A 142 24.75 -26.29 -7.72
N VAL A 143 25.03 -25.31 -8.57
CA VAL A 143 24.19 -24.12 -8.70
C VAL A 143 22.85 -24.64 -9.22
N ARG A 144 22.01 -25.11 -8.30
CA ARG A 144 20.64 -25.49 -8.58
C ARG A 144 19.91 -24.17 -8.75
N GLY A 145 19.51 -23.87 -9.98
CA GLY A 145 18.56 -22.79 -10.21
C GLY A 145 17.35 -22.99 -9.30
N ARG A 146 16.98 -21.95 -8.56
CA ARG A 146 15.87 -21.99 -7.60
C ARG A 146 14.62 -21.53 -8.31
N PHE A 147 13.95 -22.46 -8.99
CA PHE A 147 12.65 -22.19 -9.57
C PHE A 147 11.58 -22.29 -8.48
N VAL A 148 10.97 -21.15 -8.12
CA VAL A 148 9.87 -21.11 -7.15
C VAL A 148 8.55 -21.04 -7.91
N VAL A 149 7.64 -21.93 -7.56
CA VAL A 149 6.31 -22.00 -8.16
C VAL A 149 5.34 -21.19 -7.34
N GLU A 150 4.62 -20.32 -8.03
CA GLU A 150 3.65 -19.42 -7.43
C GLU A 150 2.36 -20.15 -7.11
N LYS A 151 1.98 -20.09 -5.84
CA LYS A 151 0.89 -20.89 -5.28
C LYS A 151 -0.33 -20.03 -4.96
N SER A 152 -1.50 -20.57 -5.28
CA SER A 152 -2.77 -20.14 -4.71
C SER A 152 -3.30 -21.23 -3.76
N SER A 153 -4.26 -20.85 -2.92
CA SER A 153 -4.92 -21.78 -2.03
C SER A 153 -6.23 -22.27 -2.67
N VAL A 154 -6.35 -23.58 -2.84
CA VAL A 154 -7.63 -24.25 -3.15
C VAL A 154 -8.19 -24.80 -1.86
N ARG A 155 -9.34 -24.27 -1.43
CA ARG A 155 -10.06 -24.76 -0.26
C ARG A 155 -11.27 -25.57 -0.68
N VAL A 156 -11.35 -26.82 -0.26
CA VAL A 156 -12.59 -27.62 -0.41
C VAL A 156 -13.58 -27.19 0.66
N LEU A 157 -14.77 -26.75 0.26
CA LEU A 157 -15.84 -26.33 1.18
C LEU A 157 -16.83 -27.47 1.46
N ALA A 158 -17.14 -28.24 0.42
CA ALA A 158 -18.00 -29.41 0.47
C ALA A 158 -17.50 -30.50 -0.48
N PRO A 159 -17.67 -31.79 -0.14
CA PRO A 159 -18.27 -32.29 1.09
C PRO A 159 -17.32 -32.21 2.31
N GLU A 160 -17.88 -32.25 3.53
CA GLU A 160 -17.13 -31.89 4.75
C GLU A 160 -15.93 -32.80 5.05
N HIS A 161 -15.99 -34.07 4.68
CA HIS A 161 -14.98 -35.07 5.01
C HIS A 161 -13.66 -34.93 4.21
N ILE A 162 -13.66 -34.16 3.12
CA ILE A 162 -12.45 -33.76 2.38
C ILE A 162 -12.20 -32.24 2.47
N ARG A 163 -12.85 -31.56 3.41
CA ARG A 163 -12.64 -30.14 3.66
C ARG A 163 -11.20 -29.91 4.08
N GLY A 164 -10.51 -29.00 3.38
CA GLY A 164 -9.09 -28.77 3.61
C GLY A 164 -8.53 -27.70 2.70
N HIS A 165 -7.31 -27.29 3.01
CA HIS A 165 -6.49 -26.39 2.19
C HIS A 165 -5.47 -27.19 1.40
N HIS A 166 -5.31 -26.82 0.14
CA HIS A 166 -4.36 -27.44 -0.77
C HIS A 166 -3.68 -26.37 -1.61
N ASP A 167 -2.37 -26.55 -1.83
CA ASP A 167 -1.60 -25.72 -2.74
C ASP A 167 -2.01 -26.03 -4.18
N ALA A 168 -2.09 -24.99 -5.01
CA ALA A 168 -2.19 -25.12 -6.46
C ALA A 168 -1.28 -24.11 -7.16
N ALA A 169 -0.64 -24.51 -8.24
CA ALA A 169 0.23 -23.63 -9.01
C ALA A 169 -0.57 -22.86 -10.05
N ILE A 170 -0.43 -21.54 -10.07
CA ILE A 170 -1.17 -20.65 -10.97
C ILE A 170 -0.55 -20.71 -12.38
N GLY A 171 -1.37 -20.83 -13.41
CA GLY A 171 -0.90 -20.81 -14.80
C GLY A 171 -0.41 -19.44 -15.26
N ASN A 172 0.57 -19.42 -16.16
CA ASN A 172 1.10 -18.20 -16.78
C ASN A 172 0.25 -17.70 -17.96
N PHE A 173 -1.06 -17.97 -17.91
CA PHE A 173 -2.06 -17.60 -18.91
C PHE A 173 -3.42 -17.52 -18.21
N GLY A 174 -4.41 -16.93 -18.88
CA GLY A 174 -5.66 -16.60 -18.21
C GLY A 174 -5.51 -15.38 -17.29
N VAL A 175 -6.58 -15.10 -16.54
CA VAL A 175 -6.64 -13.96 -15.64
C VAL A 175 -6.94 -14.45 -14.22
N PRO A 176 -5.91 -14.66 -13.39
CA PRO A 176 -6.11 -14.92 -11.97
C PRO A 176 -6.72 -13.71 -11.27
N ASP A 177 -7.57 -13.97 -10.29
CA ASP A 177 -8.31 -12.93 -9.57
C ASP A 177 -7.53 -12.47 -8.33
N TYR A 178 -6.35 -11.86 -8.51
CA TYR A 178 -5.49 -11.40 -7.42
C TYR A 178 -6.24 -10.47 -6.46
N GLY A 179 -6.17 -10.76 -5.15
CA GLY A 179 -6.96 -10.06 -4.13
C GLY A 179 -8.42 -10.52 -4.02
N GLY A 180 -8.85 -11.45 -4.87
CA GLY A 180 -10.22 -11.96 -4.93
C GLY A 180 -10.32 -13.47 -4.71
N THR A 181 -11.53 -14.00 -4.93
CA THR A 181 -11.83 -15.43 -4.72
C THR A 181 -12.92 -15.91 -5.67
N LEU A 182 -12.80 -17.16 -6.13
CA LEU A 182 -13.82 -17.82 -6.96
C LEU A 182 -14.32 -19.07 -6.27
N THR A 183 -15.62 -19.08 -5.92
CA THR A 183 -16.27 -20.29 -5.39
C THR A 183 -17.10 -20.95 -6.48
N GLY A 184 -16.83 -22.23 -6.75
CA GLY A 184 -17.50 -22.96 -7.80
C GLY A 184 -17.66 -24.46 -7.51
N VAL A 185 -18.42 -25.12 -8.37
CA VAL A 185 -18.67 -26.57 -8.29
C VAL A 185 -17.69 -27.28 -9.20
N VAL A 186 -16.98 -28.27 -8.65
CA VAL A 186 -16.05 -29.11 -9.40
C VAL A 186 -16.83 -30.12 -10.22
N ILE A 187 -16.61 -30.13 -11.53
CA ILE A 187 -17.13 -31.14 -12.44
C ILE A 187 -15.95 -31.86 -13.08
N TYR A 188 -15.99 -33.18 -13.07
CA TYR A 188 -15.05 -34.04 -13.77
C TYR A 188 -15.79 -34.72 -14.94
N PRO A 189 -15.34 -34.55 -16.19
CA PRO A 189 -16.06 -35.05 -17.36
C PRO A 189 -15.81 -36.55 -17.59
N ASP A 190 -16.86 -37.30 -17.97
CA ASP A 190 -16.78 -38.74 -18.23
C ASP A 190 -16.01 -39.08 -19.53
N LYS A 191 -15.98 -38.15 -20.49
CA LYS A 191 -15.28 -38.25 -21.77
C LYS A 191 -14.42 -37.01 -21.98
N LYS A 192 -13.34 -37.14 -22.74
CA LYS A 192 -12.39 -36.04 -23.03
C LYS A 192 -11.80 -35.44 -21.72
N ALA A 193 -11.49 -36.28 -20.74
CA ALA A 193 -10.99 -35.87 -19.42
C ALA A 193 -9.64 -35.17 -19.44
N THR A 194 -8.86 -35.35 -20.50
CA THR A 194 -7.64 -34.59 -20.74
C THR A 194 -7.93 -33.17 -21.24
N GLY A 195 -9.14 -32.88 -21.75
CA GLY A 195 -9.52 -31.56 -22.27
C GLY A 195 -8.78 -31.14 -23.54
N CYS A 196 -8.12 -32.06 -24.24
CA CYS A 196 -7.41 -31.77 -25.48
C CYS A 196 -8.36 -31.60 -26.69
N ASP A 197 -9.51 -32.28 -26.65
CA ASP A 197 -10.58 -32.10 -27.63
C ASP A 197 -11.64 -31.12 -27.12
N GLU A 198 -12.34 -30.47 -28.05
CA GLU A 198 -13.48 -29.61 -27.74
C GLU A 198 -14.62 -30.42 -27.12
N PHE A 199 -15.27 -29.88 -26.09
CA PHE A 199 -16.44 -30.49 -25.46
C PHE A 199 -17.71 -30.20 -26.26
N ASP A 200 -18.53 -31.23 -26.47
CA ASP A 200 -19.73 -31.13 -27.30
C ASP A 200 -20.88 -30.36 -26.62
N THR A 201 -20.83 -30.24 -25.29
CA THR A 201 -21.86 -29.57 -24.49
C THR A 201 -21.24 -28.65 -23.44
N LYS A 202 -22.01 -27.63 -23.05
CA LYS A 202 -21.61 -26.72 -21.97
C LYS A 202 -21.92 -27.33 -20.60
N PHE A 203 -20.95 -27.27 -19.70
CA PHE A 203 -21.12 -27.75 -18.33
C PHE A 203 -21.96 -26.77 -17.52
N LYS A 204 -22.84 -27.30 -16.66
CA LYS A 204 -23.69 -26.50 -15.76
C LYS A 204 -23.81 -27.19 -14.42
N ALA A 205 -23.61 -26.44 -13.34
CA ALA A 205 -23.88 -26.92 -11.98
C ALA A 205 -25.38 -26.88 -11.68
N LYS A 206 -25.86 -27.78 -10.80
CA LYS A 206 -27.26 -27.83 -10.38
C LYS A 206 -27.61 -26.59 -9.55
N SER A 207 -26.68 -26.14 -8.71
CA SER A 207 -26.80 -24.92 -7.90
C SER A 207 -26.68 -23.61 -8.69
N ARG A 208 -26.46 -23.66 -10.01
CA ARG A 208 -26.13 -22.50 -10.87
C ARG A 208 -24.87 -21.73 -10.47
N ARG A 209 -24.05 -22.30 -9.57
CA ARG A 209 -22.72 -21.77 -9.25
C ARG A 209 -21.80 -21.87 -10.48
N PRO A 210 -20.74 -21.05 -10.53
CA PRO A 210 -19.68 -21.19 -11.53
C PRO A 210 -19.13 -22.63 -11.56
N VAL A 211 -18.89 -23.16 -12.75
CA VAL A 211 -18.32 -24.51 -12.91
C VAL A 211 -16.80 -24.41 -12.90
N ILE A 212 -16.15 -25.24 -12.10
CA ILE A 212 -14.70 -25.44 -12.10
C ILE A 212 -14.45 -26.81 -12.72
N LEU A 213 -13.83 -26.84 -13.90
CA LEU A 213 -13.61 -28.09 -14.60
C LEU A 213 -12.32 -28.75 -14.11
N LEU A 214 -12.41 -30.02 -13.67
CA LEU A 214 -11.26 -30.83 -13.29
C LEU A 214 -10.81 -31.66 -14.50
N LEU A 215 -9.55 -31.50 -14.92
CA LEU A 215 -8.98 -32.18 -16.08
C LEU A 215 -7.68 -32.90 -15.72
N ASP A 216 -7.36 -33.97 -16.45
CA ASP A 216 -6.13 -34.74 -16.26
C ASP A 216 -4.96 -34.13 -17.08
N ARG A 217 -3.76 -34.10 -16.49
CA ARG A 217 -2.51 -33.73 -17.18
C ARG A 217 -2.13 -34.79 -18.23
N GLY A 218 -1.68 -34.33 -19.41
CA GLY A 218 -1.18 -35.20 -20.51
C GLY A 218 -1.72 -34.80 -21.88
N GLU A 219 -1.23 -35.45 -22.94
CA GLU A 219 -1.66 -35.37 -24.35
C GLU A 219 -1.47 -34.03 -25.09
N CYS A 220 -1.71 -32.90 -24.43
CA CYS A 220 -1.63 -31.57 -25.02
C CYS A 220 -1.20 -30.49 -23.99
N TYR A 221 -0.91 -29.28 -24.48
CA TYR A 221 -0.52 -28.13 -23.67
C TYR A 221 -1.60 -27.69 -22.68
N PHE A 222 -1.19 -27.17 -21.52
CA PHE A 222 -2.10 -26.69 -20.48
C PHE A 222 -3.06 -25.58 -20.97
N ALA A 223 -2.57 -24.67 -21.80
CA ALA A 223 -3.38 -23.59 -22.34
C ALA A 223 -4.53 -24.11 -23.22
N LEU A 224 -4.32 -25.18 -24.00
CA LEU A 224 -5.39 -25.76 -24.83
C LEU A 224 -6.52 -26.34 -23.97
N LYS A 225 -6.16 -26.98 -22.85
CA LYS A 225 -7.12 -27.51 -21.87
C LYS A 225 -7.98 -26.38 -21.30
N ALA A 226 -7.34 -25.27 -20.90
CA ALA A 226 -8.03 -24.09 -20.39
C ALA A 226 -8.94 -23.45 -21.44
N TRP A 227 -8.49 -23.36 -22.70
CA TRP A 227 -9.28 -22.84 -23.81
C TRP A 227 -10.54 -23.69 -24.08
N ASN A 228 -10.39 -25.00 -24.19
CA ASN A 228 -11.52 -25.90 -24.43
C ASN A 228 -12.52 -25.89 -23.26
N ALA A 229 -12.02 -25.86 -22.02
CA ALA A 229 -12.86 -25.72 -20.83
C ALA A 229 -13.64 -24.39 -20.81
N GLN A 230 -12.99 -23.28 -21.17
CA GLN A 230 -13.63 -21.97 -21.28
C GLN A 230 -14.76 -21.99 -22.30
N ARG A 231 -14.54 -22.56 -23.49
CA ARG A 231 -15.57 -22.71 -24.53
C ARG A 231 -16.75 -23.57 -24.06
N ALA A 232 -16.47 -24.55 -23.20
CA ALA A 232 -17.48 -25.38 -22.54
C ALA A 232 -18.19 -24.69 -21.36
N GLY A 233 -17.92 -23.39 -21.09
CA GLY A 233 -18.58 -22.61 -20.06
C GLY A 233 -18.02 -22.79 -18.65
N ALA A 234 -16.82 -23.35 -18.51
CA ALA A 234 -16.11 -23.35 -17.24
C ALA A 234 -15.74 -21.91 -16.84
N ALA A 235 -15.79 -21.62 -15.55
CA ALA A 235 -15.33 -20.37 -14.95
C ALA A 235 -13.88 -20.46 -14.44
N ALA A 236 -13.36 -21.67 -14.21
CA ALA A 236 -11.97 -21.95 -13.92
C ALA A 236 -11.61 -23.40 -14.26
N VAL A 237 -10.32 -23.71 -14.31
CA VAL A 237 -9.82 -25.07 -14.53
C VAL A 237 -8.86 -25.48 -13.43
N LEU A 238 -9.07 -26.69 -12.91
CA LEU A 238 -8.09 -27.40 -12.11
C LEU A 238 -7.51 -28.53 -12.94
N ILE A 239 -6.19 -28.56 -13.08
CA ILE A 239 -5.49 -29.62 -13.81
C ILE A 239 -4.84 -30.52 -12.77
N ALA A 240 -5.25 -31.78 -12.73
CA ALA A 240 -4.67 -32.78 -11.85
C ALA A 240 -3.38 -33.32 -12.45
N ASP A 241 -2.29 -33.24 -11.67
CA ASP A 241 -1.03 -33.85 -12.07
C ASP A 241 -1.16 -35.38 -12.17
N SER A 242 -0.46 -35.97 -13.12
CA SER A 242 -0.38 -37.43 -13.31
C SER A 242 0.84 -38.02 -12.59
N VAL A 243 1.82 -37.19 -12.23
CA VAL A 243 3.06 -37.57 -11.55
C VAL A 243 3.05 -37.05 -10.11
N ASP A 244 3.62 -37.83 -9.19
CA ASP A 244 3.79 -37.40 -7.79
C ASP A 244 5.11 -36.62 -7.68
N GLU A 245 5.05 -35.33 -8.03
CA GLU A 245 6.18 -34.42 -8.02
C GLU A 245 5.83 -33.08 -7.35
N GLN A 246 6.83 -32.22 -7.15
CA GLN A 246 6.57 -30.84 -6.75
C GLN A 246 5.78 -30.14 -7.85
N LEU A 247 4.83 -29.29 -7.46
CA LEU A 247 4.05 -28.51 -8.41
C LEU A 247 4.98 -27.76 -9.36
N LEU A 248 4.64 -27.79 -10.64
CA LEU A 248 5.35 -27.09 -11.71
C LEU A 248 4.56 -25.86 -12.14
N THR A 249 5.28 -24.88 -12.69
CA THR A 249 4.64 -23.75 -13.36
C THR A 249 4.09 -24.19 -14.71
N MET A 250 2.81 -23.91 -14.97
CA MET A 250 2.23 -24.11 -16.30
C MET A 250 2.59 -22.92 -17.19
N ASP A 251 3.59 -23.10 -18.03
CA ASP A 251 3.99 -22.08 -19.00
C ASP A 251 3.09 -22.09 -20.24
N SER A 252 2.96 -20.93 -20.89
CA SER A 252 2.28 -20.83 -22.17
C SER A 252 3.18 -21.39 -23.28
N PRO A 253 2.62 -22.15 -24.25
CA PRO A 253 3.41 -22.61 -25.39
C PRO A 253 3.93 -21.40 -26.18
N GLU A 254 5.06 -21.57 -26.86
CA GLU A 254 5.58 -20.54 -27.77
C GLU A 254 4.55 -20.16 -28.83
N ALA A 255 4.52 -18.88 -29.18
CA ALA A 255 3.58 -18.36 -30.16
C ALA A 255 3.93 -18.93 -31.54
N SER A 256 3.05 -19.76 -32.09
CA SER A 256 3.19 -20.42 -33.38
C SER A 256 1.83 -20.46 -34.08
N ALA A 257 1.81 -20.79 -35.37
CA ALA A 257 0.56 -21.09 -36.06
C ALA A 257 -0.20 -22.17 -35.26
N GLY A 258 -1.41 -21.82 -34.77
CA GLY A 258 -2.23 -22.71 -33.93
C GLY A 258 -2.25 -22.43 -32.42
N THR A 259 -1.48 -21.47 -31.89
CA THR A 259 -1.55 -21.06 -30.46
C THR A 259 -2.20 -19.69 -30.21
N GLU A 260 -2.84 -19.09 -31.23
CA GLU A 260 -3.55 -17.79 -31.15
C GLU A 260 -4.70 -17.71 -30.13
N TYR A 261 -5.11 -18.86 -29.58
CA TYR A 261 -6.16 -18.92 -28.57
C TYR A 261 -5.66 -18.54 -27.17
N VAL A 262 -4.35 -18.57 -26.91
CA VAL A 262 -3.77 -18.36 -25.57
C VAL A 262 -4.17 -16.99 -25.01
N ASP A 263 -4.11 -15.94 -25.83
CA ASP A 263 -4.47 -14.56 -25.44
C ASP A 263 -5.96 -14.37 -25.18
N LYS A 264 -6.79 -15.32 -25.63
CA LYS A 264 -8.25 -15.31 -25.50
C LYS A 264 -8.71 -16.10 -24.27
N ILE A 265 -7.80 -16.74 -23.53
CA ILE A 265 -8.10 -17.41 -22.26
C ILE A 265 -8.25 -16.34 -21.19
N ASN A 266 -9.42 -16.30 -20.55
CA ASN A 266 -9.80 -15.34 -19.51
C ASN A 266 -10.12 -16.02 -18.18
N ILE A 267 -10.18 -17.37 -18.16
CA ILE A 267 -10.45 -18.12 -16.93
C ILE A 267 -9.15 -18.46 -16.18
N PRO A 268 -9.15 -18.40 -14.84
CA PRO A 268 -8.02 -18.85 -14.05
C PRO A 268 -7.81 -20.35 -14.20
N SER A 269 -6.55 -20.75 -14.29
CA SER A 269 -6.12 -22.14 -14.41
C SER A 269 -5.10 -22.46 -13.34
N ALA A 270 -5.27 -23.58 -12.64
CA ALA A 270 -4.33 -24.00 -11.61
C ALA A 270 -4.00 -25.49 -11.70
N LEU A 271 -2.72 -25.83 -11.48
CA LEU A 271 -2.24 -27.21 -11.38
C LEU A 271 -2.32 -27.66 -9.92
N VAL A 272 -2.90 -28.82 -9.68
CA VAL A 272 -2.94 -29.46 -8.36
C VAL A 272 -2.17 -30.76 -8.38
N ASN A 273 -1.59 -31.13 -7.23
CA ASN A 273 -0.85 -32.38 -7.12
C ASN A 273 -1.74 -33.60 -7.38
N ARG A 274 -1.10 -34.72 -7.74
CA ARG A 274 -1.79 -35.97 -8.08
C ARG A 274 -2.73 -36.45 -6.98
N ALA A 275 -2.27 -36.46 -5.73
CA ALA A 275 -3.04 -36.98 -4.60
C ALA A 275 -4.36 -36.21 -4.38
N PHE A 276 -4.30 -34.88 -4.45
CA PHE A 276 -5.47 -34.01 -4.29
C PHE A 276 -6.39 -34.09 -5.51
N GLY A 277 -5.83 -34.07 -6.72
CA GLY A 277 -6.59 -34.23 -7.97
C GLY A 277 -7.39 -35.53 -8.01
N GLU A 278 -6.77 -36.65 -7.64
CA GLU A 278 -7.44 -37.96 -7.55
C GLU A 278 -8.54 -38.00 -6.48
N SER A 279 -8.35 -37.30 -5.35
CA SER A 279 -9.38 -37.16 -4.32
C SER A 279 -10.61 -36.41 -4.87
N LEU A 280 -10.40 -35.26 -5.53
CA LEU A 280 -11.47 -34.48 -6.15
C LEU A 280 -12.21 -35.27 -7.23
N LYS A 281 -11.47 -35.99 -8.08
CA LYS A 281 -12.01 -36.83 -9.15
C LYS A 281 -12.94 -37.91 -8.62
N LYS A 282 -12.49 -38.69 -7.64
CA LYS A 282 -13.30 -39.74 -6.99
C LYS A 282 -14.58 -39.17 -6.41
N MET A 283 -14.50 -38.00 -5.77
CA MET A 283 -15.67 -37.36 -5.18
C MET A 283 -16.63 -36.80 -6.23
N ALA A 284 -16.13 -36.14 -7.27
CA ALA A 284 -16.94 -35.63 -8.37
C ALA A 284 -17.69 -36.76 -9.09
N GLN A 285 -17.02 -37.88 -9.36
CA GLN A 285 -17.64 -39.07 -9.97
C GLN A 285 -18.67 -39.73 -9.05
N LYS A 286 -18.35 -39.88 -7.76
CA LYS A 286 -19.28 -40.44 -6.77
C LYS A 286 -20.56 -39.61 -6.71
N VAL A 287 -20.44 -38.29 -6.63
CA VAL A 287 -21.56 -37.34 -6.61
C VAL A 287 -22.37 -37.39 -7.92
N ALA A 288 -21.72 -37.53 -9.08
CA ALA A 288 -22.39 -37.67 -10.36
C ALA A 288 -23.21 -38.97 -10.45
N SER A 289 -22.67 -40.07 -9.91
CA SER A 289 -23.31 -41.41 -9.92
C SER A 289 -24.42 -41.58 -8.87
N ALA A 290 -24.39 -40.81 -7.78
CA ALA A 290 -25.39 -40.84 -6.72
C ALA A 290 -26.66 -40.09 -7.19
N ALA A 291 -27.49 -40.78 -7.97
CA ALA A 291 -28.79 -40.30 -8.44
C ALA A 291 -29.75 -40.04 -7.25
N GLY A 292 -29.63 -38.90 -6.58
CA GLY A 292 -30.57 -38.48 -5.53
C GLY A 292 -30.04 -37.51 -4.46
N ALA A 293 -28.72 -37.39 -4.28
CA ALA A 293 -28.18 -36.40 -3.35
C ALA A 293 -27.91 -35.10 -4.11
N GLY A 294 -28.51 -33.98 -3.70
CA GLY A 294 -28.13 -32.63 -4.15
C GLY A 294 -26.75 -32.20 -3.68
N GLU A 295 -25.86 -33.16 -3.42
CA GLU A 295 -24.49 -32.95 -2.99
C GLU A 295 -23.69 -32.50 -4.21
N GLU A 296 -22.82 -31.50 -4.03
CA GLU A 296 -21.92 -30.98 -5.05
C GLU A 296 -20.54 -30.84 -4.41
N VAL A 297 -19.48 -31.09 -5.18
CA VAL A 297 -18.11 -30.82 -4.72
C VAL A 297 -17.88 -29.32 -4.90
N ILE A 298 -17.81 -28.57 -3.81
CA ILE A 298 -17.67 -27.11 -3.85
C ILE A 298 -16.26 -26.76 -3.40
N VAL A 299 -15.55 -26.02 -4.24
CA VAL A 299 -14.22 -25.50 -3.93
C VAL A 299 -14.19 -23.99 -4.04
N LYS A 300 -13.30 -23.37 -3.26
CA LYS A 300 -12.98 -21.96 -3.28
C LYS A 300 -11.52 -21.81 -3.71
N LEU A 301 -11.30 -21.16 -4.83
CA LEU A 301 -9.99 -20.65 -5.24
C LEU A 301 -9.79 -19.30 -4.55
N ASP A 302 -8.69 -19.15 -3.81
CA ASP A 302 -8.39 -17.97 -3.01
C ASP A 302 -7.02 -17.41 -3.40
N TRP A 303 -7.01 -16.18 -3.95
CA TRP A 303 -5.81 -15.45 -4.36
C TRP A 303 -5.54 -14.21 -3.50
N ARG A 304 -6.26 -14.05 -2.38
CA ARG A 304 -6.12 -12.88 -1.50
C ARG A 304 -4.72 -12.76 -0.90
N GLU A 305 -4.13 -13.91 -0.58
CA GLU A 305 -2.78 -14.05 0.01
C GLU A 305 -1.72 -14.40 -1.05
N SER A 306 -2.07 -14.45 -2.33
CA SER A 306 -1.12 -14.77 -3.41
C SER A 306 -0.22 -13.61 -3.78
N MET A 307 -0.48 -12.40 -3.25
CA MET A 307 0.34 -11.21 -3.45
C MET A 307 0.71 -10.62 -2.09
N PRO A 308 2.00 -10.54 -1.72
CA PRO A 308 2.42 -9.90 -0.49
C PRO A 308 2.15 -8.39 -0.51
N HIS A 309 1.93 -7.83 0.67
CA HIS A 309 1.72 -6.40 0.88
C HIS A 309 2.47 -5.96 2.15
N PRO A 310 3.82 -5.85 2.08
CA PRO A 310 4.64 -5.59 3.25
C PRO A 310 4.41 -4.20 3.85
N ASP A 311 4.09 -3.22 3.01
CA ASP A 311 3.81 -1.85 3.40
C ASP A 311 2.73 -1.20 2.48
N GLU A 312 2.63 0.13 2.52
CA GLU A 312 1.63 0.93 1.79
C GLU A 312 2.09 1.26 0.35
N ARG A 313 3.27 0.80 -0.06
CA ARG A 313 3.84 0.99 -1.39
C ARG A 313 4.00 -0.36 -2.08
N VAL A 314 3.91 -0.36 -3.40
CA VAL A 314 4.15 -1.56 -4.21
C VAL A 314 5.43 -1.42 -5.01
N GLU A 315 6.36 -2.34 -4.82
CA GLU A 315 7.52 -2.50 -5.69
C GLU A 315 7.17 -3.47 -6.82
N TYR A 316 7.41 -3.08 -8.06
CA TYR A 316 7.21 -3.96 -9.20
C TYR A 316 8.32 -3.83 -10.25
N GLU A 317 8.61 -4.95 -10.89
CA GLU A 317 9.72 -5.10 -11.84
C GLU A 317 9.21 -5.70 -13.14
N LEU A 318 9.75 -5.26 -14.27
CA LEU A 318 9.50 -5.87 -15.57
C LEU A 318 10.80 -6.42 -16.14
N TRP A 319 10.90 -7.74 -16.19
CA TRP A 319 11.96 -8.48 -16.86
C TRP A 319 11.58 -8.67 -18.34
N THR A 320 12.36 -8.06 -19.24
CA THR A 320 12.05 -7.99 -20.68
C THR A 320 13.34 -7.99 -21.53
N ASN A 321 13.19 -7.78 -22.84
CA ASN A 321 14.27 -7.59 -23.80
C ASN A 321 13.93 -6.41 -24.73
N SER A 322 14.94 -5.67 -25.18
CA SER A 322 14.77 -4.56 -26.13
C SER A 322 14.54 -5.00 -27.58
N ASN A 323 14.74 -6.29 -27.88
CA ASN A 323 14.41 -6.89 -29.18
C ASN A 323 12.95 -6.59 -29.59
N ASP A 324 12.73 -6.21 -30.86
CA ASP A 324 11.42 -5.98 -31.47
C ASP A 324 11.09 -6.94 -32.64
N GLU A 325 11.98 -7.89 -32.97
CA GLU A 325 11.80 -8.91 -34.03
C GLU A 325 11.68 -10.35 -33.51
N CYS A 326 11.02 -10.55 -32.36
CA CYS A 326 10.77 -11.90 -31.80
C CYS A 326 9.35 -12.45 -32.03
N GLY A 327 8.66 -11.98 -33.07
CA GLY A 327 7.29 -12.39 -33.40
C GLY A 327 6.24 -11.95 -32.37
N PRO A 328 5.14 -12.72 -32.18
CA PRO A 328 4.01 -12.31 -31.36
C PRO A 328 4.34 -11.97 -29.90
N ARG A 329 5.41 -12.56 -29.34
CA ARG A 329 5.86 -12.23 -27.97
C ARG A 329 6.37 -10.79 -27.85
N CYS A 330 7.05 -10.28 -28.87
CA CYS A 330 7.51 -8.90 -28.91
C CYS A 330 6.32 -7.94 -29.06
N ASP A 331 5.33 -8.32 -29.87
CA ASP A 331 4.10 -7.56 -30.06
C ASP A 331 3.25 -7.50 -28.77
N GLU A 332 3.15 -8.61 -28.03
CA GLU A 332 2.44 -8.67 -26.74
C GLU A 332 3.11 -7.77 -25.69
N GLN A 333 4.43 -7.87 -25.55
CA GLN A 333 5.20 -6.99 -24.66
C GLN A 333 5.02 -5.52 -25.01
N MET A 334 5.04 -5.20 -26.31
CA MET A 334 4.79 -3.86 -26.81
C MET A 334 3.39 -3.36 -26.49
N ALA A 335 2.37 -4.20 -26.71
CA ALA A 335 0.99 -3.88 -26.39
C ALA A 335 0.82 -3.63 -24.89
N PHE A 336 1.47 -4.42 -24.04
CA PHE A 336 1.49 -4.22 -22.60
C PHE A 336 2.15 -2.90 -22.20
N VAL A 337 3.40 -2.65 -22.62
CA VAL A 337 4.14 -1.43 -22.27
C VAL A 337 3.34 -0.20 -22.70
N ARG A 338 2.75 -0.22 -23.90
CA ARG A 338 1.88 0.85 -24.41
C ARG A 338 0.62 1.02 -23.57
N GLY A 339 -0.06 -0.07 -23.23
CA GLY A 339 -1.31 -0.04 -22.49
C GLY A 339 -1.14 0.33 -21.02
N PHE A 340 -0.05 -0.09 -20.40
CA PHE A 340 0.20 0.07 -18.97
C PHE A 340 0.92 1.40 -18.62
N ARG A 341 1.65 2.01 -19.56
CA ARG A 341 2.37 3.29 -19.39
C ARG A 341 1.60 4.34 -18.60
N GLY A 342 0.32 4.57 -18.91
CA GLY A 342 -0.49 5.60 -18.22
C GLY A 342 -0.74 5.28 -16.75
N HIS A 343 -0.98 4.00 -16.42
CA HIS A 343 -1.18 3.54 -15.04
C HIS A 343 0.13 3.57 -14.26
N ALA A 344 1.22 3.11 -14.88
CA ALA A 344 2.56 3.18 -14.29
C ALA A 344 2.94 4.62 -13.93
N GLN A 345 2.76 5.56 -14.85
CA GLN A 345 3.00 6.99 -14.61
C GLN A 345 2.15 7.56 -13.48
N LEU A 346 0.88 7.17 -13.37
CA LEU A 346 0.00 7.63 -12.30
C LEU A 346 0.46 7.11 -10.93
N LEU A 347 0.82 5.82 -10.86
CA LEU A 347 1.29 5.19 -9.62
C LEU A 347 2.64 5.75 -9.17
N GLU A 348 3.60 5.89 -10.09
CA GLU A 348 4.95 6.39 -9.79
C GLU A 348 4.94 7.88 -9.43
N ARG A 349 4.21 8.73 -10.17
CA ARG A 349 4.09 10.17 -9.85
C ARG A 349 3.38 10.42 -8.53
N GLY A 350 2.45 9.54 -8.17
CA GLY A 350 1.76 9.58 -6.89
C GLY A 350 2.59 9.07 -5.70
N GLY A 351 3.77 8.47 -5.96
CA GLY A 351 4.59 7.84 -4.94
C GLY A 351 4.03 6.53 -4.38
N TYR A 352 2.98 5.99 -5.00
CA TYR A 352 2.29 4.77 -4.56
C TYR A 352 3.03 3.49 -4.96
N ALA A 353 3.84 3.54 -6.01
CA ALA A 353 4.58 2.38 -6.47
C ALA A 353 5.98 2.75 -6.96
N ARG A 354 6.90 1.78 -6.90
CA ARG A 354 8.27 1.90 -7.39
C ARG A 354 8.51 0.88 -8.48
N PHE A 355 8.82 1.37 -9.67
CA PHE A 355 9.11 0.54 -10.84
C PHE A 355 10.61 0.41 -11.11
N THR A 356 11.06 -0.80 -11.42
CA THR A 356 12.42 -1.07 -11.91
C THR A 356 12.40 -1.97 -13.16
N PRO A 357 12.92 -1.52 -14.32
CA PRO A 357 13.06 -2.38 -15.48
C PRO A 357 14.29 -3.28 -15.35
N HIS A 358 14.19 -4.50 -15.85
CA HIS A 358 15.27 -5.47 -15.86
C HIS A 358 15.40 -6.16 -17.22
N TYR A 359 16.62 -6.52 -17.57
CA TYR A 359 16.92 -7.19 -18.84
C TYR A 359 17.74 -8.44 -18.60
N ILE A 360 17.28 -9.56 -19.16
CA ILE A 360 18.02 -10.81 -19.05
C ILE A 360 19.34 -10.68 -19.80
N THR A 361 20.43 -11.15 -19.18
CA THR A 361 21.72 -11.22 -19.84
C THR A 361 22.31 -12.60 -19.66
N TRP A 362 22.71 -13.19 -20.78
CA TRP A 362 23.37 -14.48 -20.80
C TRP A 362 24.88 -14.29 -20.75
N TYR A 363 25.62 -15.38 -20.58
CA TYR A 363 27.06 -15.37 -20.73
C TYR A 363 27.48 -16.47 -21.69
N CYS A 364 28.61 -16.26 -22.34
CA CYS A 364 29.23 -17.21 -23.23
C CYS A 364 30.32 -17.97 -22.47
N PRO A 365 30.24 -19.31 -22.40
CA PRO A 365 31.25 -20.12 -21.72
C PRO A 365 32.63 -19.90 -22.33
N GLU A 366 33.68 -19.99 -21.49
CA GLU A 366 35.05 -19.68 -21.88
C GLU A 366 35.53 -20.45 -23.12
N ALA A 367 35.14 -21.72 -23.24
CA ALA A 367 35.45 -22.59 -24.37
C ALA A 367 34.92 -22.05 -25.73
N PHE A 368 33.89 -21.22 -25.71
CA PHE A 368 33.23 -20.70 -26.92
C PHE A 368 33.53 -19.21 -27.17
N ARG A 369 34.29 -18.53 -26.31
CA ARG A 369 34.56 -17.07 -26.43
C ARG A 369 35.18 -16.64 -27.75
N LEU A 370 35.96 -17.52 -28.38
CA LEU A 370 36.63 -17.22 -29.64
C LEU A 370 35.76 -17.53 -30.87
N THR A 371 34.61 -18.18 -30.70
CA THR A 371 33.71 -18.53 -31.80
C THR A 371 33.01 -17.29 -32.35
N GLN A 372 32.63 -17.33 -33.63
CA GLN A 372 31.89 -16.23 -34.26
C GLN A 372 30.52 -16.02 -33.60
N GLN A 373 29.87 -17.12 -33.18
CA GLN A 373 28.60 -17.07 -32.48
C GLN A 373 28.70 -16.29 -31.17
N CYS A 374 29.77 -16.50 -30.39
CA CYS A 374 29.95 -15.74 -29.16
C CYS A 374 30.26 -14.26 -29.43
N LYS A 375 31.08 -13.97 -30.45
CA LYS A 375 31.47 -12.61 -30.79
C LYS A 375 30.33 -11.75 -31.36
N SER A 376 29.39 -12.34 -32.10
CA SER A 376 28.22 -11.61 -32.58
C SER A 376 27.19 -11.39 -31.48
N GLN A 377 27.05 -12.33 -30.55
CA GLN A 377 25.96 -12.29 -29.57
C GLN A 377 26.31 -11.58 -28.25
N CYS A 378 27.59 -11.27 -28.02
CA CYS A 378 28.07 -10.82 -26.72
C CYS A 378 28.96 -9.58 -26.78
N ILE A 379 28.93 -8.81 -25.69
CA ILE A 379 29.88 -7.73 -25.39
C ILE A 379 30.79 -8.11 -24.22
N ASN A 380 31.76 -7.25 -23.88
CA ASN A 380 32.74 -7.46 -22.80
C ASN A 380 33.38 -8.87 -22.83
N HIS A 381 33.82 -9.33 -24.01
CA HIS A 381 34.49 -10.63 -24.21
C HIS A 381 33.66 -11.86 -23.77
N GLY A 382 32.35 -11.84 -24.05
CA GLY A 382 31.46 -12.98 -23.78
C GLY A 382 30.84 -12.97 -22.38
N ARG A 383 31.01 -11.90 -21.60
CA ARG A 383 30.42 -11.79 -20.25
C ARG A 383 28.92 -11.53 -20.28
N TYR A 384 28.47 -10.73 -21.26
CA TYR A 384 27.06 -10.33 -21.38
C TYR A 384 26.59 -10.54 -22.81
N CYS A 385 25.55 -11.34 -22.97
CA CYS A 385 25.05 -11.80 -24.26
C CYS A 385 23.53 -11.72 -24.33
N ALA A 386 23.00 -11.58 -25.52
CA ALA A 386 21.59 -11.77 -25.83
C ALA A 386 21.45 -12.73 -27.03
N PRO A 387 20.35 -13.48 -27.14
CA PRO A 387 20.09 -14.28 -28.33
C PRO A 387 19.87 -13.40 -29.55
N ASP A 388 20.13 -13.98 -30.71
CA ASP A 388 20.03 -13.30 -32.00
C ASP A 388 18.57 -12.92 -32.25
N PRO A 389 18.27 -11.65 -32.57
CA PRO A 389 16.90 -11.19 -32.64
C PRO A 389 16.09 -11.85 -33.75
N GLU A 390 16.71 -12.11 -34.91
CA GLU A 390 16.06 -12.75 -36.06
C GLU A 390 16.30 -14.27 -36.14
N GLY A 391 17.18 -14.81 -35.30
CA GLY A 391 17.59 -16.23 -35.33
C GLY A 391 18.46 -16.56 -36.54
N ASP A 392 19.05 -15.54 -37.18
CA ASP A 392 19.93 -15.66 -38.34
C ASP A 392 21.27 -14.95 -38.07
N PHE A 393 22.28 -15.75 -37.70
CA PHE A 393 23.63 -15.25 -37.40
C PHE A 393 24.36 -14.63 -38.60
N GLY A 394 23.79 -14.65 -39.81
CA GLY A 394 24.40 -14.15 -41.04
C GLY A 394 23.84 -12.83 -41.56
N ALA A 395 22.70 -12.37 -41.04
CA ALA A 395 22.02 -11.16 -41.54
C ALA A 395 21.08 -10.58 -40.48
N GLY A 396 21.01 -9.25 -40.40
CA GLY A 396 20.14 -8.57 -39.44
C GLY A 396 20.94 -7.86 -38.36
N TYR A 397 20.36 -7.78 -37.16
CA TYR A 397 21.04 -7.25 -35.98
C TYR A 397 21.63 -8.39 -35.17
N GLU A 398 22.74 -8.13 -34.48
CA GLU A 398 23.37 -9.18 -33.70
C GLU A 398 22.93 -9.08 -32.22
N GLY A 399 23.04 -10.18 -31.47
CA GLY A 399 22.72 -10.17 -30.04
C GLY A 399 23.47 -9.11 -29.24
N LYS A 400 24.70 -8.74 -29.63
CA LYS A 400 25.45 -7.67 -28.97
C LYS A 400 24.76 -6.30 -29.09
N ASP A 401 24.09 -6.02 -30.21
CA ASP A 401 23.35 -4.75 -30.41
C ASP A 401 22.20 -4.66 -29.41
N VAL A 402 21.54 -5.80 -29.16
CA VAL A 402 20.48 -5.94 -28.16
C VAL A 402 21.01 -5.72 -26.75
N VAL A 403 22.18 -6.26 -26.41
CA VAL A 403 22.80 -6.04 -25.09
C VAL A 403 23.15 -4.56 -24.88
N VAL A 404 23.68 -3.88 -25.91
CA VAL A 404 24.00 -2.45 -25.84
C VAL A 404 22.75 -1.59 -25.62
N GLU A 405 21.63 -1.91 -26.27
CA GLU A 405 20.37 -1.19 -26.03
C GLU A 405 19.74 -1.54 -24.68
N ASN A 406 19.81 -2.79 -24.23
CA ASN A 406 19.38 -3.18 -22.88
C ASN A 406 20.14 -2.37 -21.81
N LEU A 407 21.46 -2.26 -21.96
CA LEU A 407 22.33 -1.43 -21.12
C LEU A 407 21.91 0.04 -21.14
N ARG A 408 21.60 0.58 -22.34
CA ARG A 408 21.12 1.96 -22.48
C ARG A 408 19.80 2.18 -21.77
N GLN A 409 18.82 1.29 -21.92
CA GLN A 409 17.51 1.39 -21.28
C GLN A 409 17.61 1.35 -19.74
N LEU A 410 18.49 0.51 -19.20
CA LEU A 410 18.81 0.50 -17.76
C LEU A 410 19.40 1.84 -17.29
N CYS A 411 20.36 2.39 -18.05
CA CYS A 411 20.97 3.67 -17.72
C CYS A 411 20.02 4.85 -17.87
N VAL A 412 19.12 4.82 -18.87
CA VAL A 412 18.03 5.78 -19.01
C VAL A 412 17.14 5.78 -17.76
N HIS A 413 16.77 4.61 -17.24
CA HIS A 413 15.98 4.51 -16.01
C HIS A 413 16.74 5.06 -14.79
N ARG A 414 18.02 4.71 -14.63
CA ARG A 414 18.86 5.22 -13.52
C ARG A 414 18.95 6.75 -13.54
N VAL A 415 19.28 7.34 -14.68
CA VAL A 415 19.36 8.80 -14.85
C VAL A 415 18.00 9.47 -14.65
N ALA A 416 16.92 8.86 -15.18
CA ALA A 416 15.56 9.35 -14.97
C ALA A 416 15.16 9.32 -13.48
N ASN A 417 15.54 8.27 -12.76
CA ASN A 417 15.31 8.14 -11.33
C ASN A 417 16.08 9.19 -10.52
N ASP A 418 17.36 9.43 -10.85
CA ASP A 418 18.19 10.46 -10.20
C ASP A 418 17.65 11.89 -10.39
N THR A 419 16.91 12.12 -11.49
CA THR A 419 16.24 13.40 -11.77
C THR A 419 14.81 13.48 -11.20
N GLY A 420 14.38 12.49 -10.41
CA GLY A 420 13.05 12.44 -9.80
C GLY A 420 11.92 12.15 -10.79
N ARG A 421 12.23 11.57 -11.95
CA ARG A 421 11.27 11.23 -13.02
C ARG A 421 11.41 9.76 -13.47
N PRO A 422 11.37 8.76 -12.57
CA PRO A 422 11.59 7.35 -12.94
C PRO A 422 10.65 6.85 -14.06
N TRP A 423 9.44 7.39 -14.11
CA TRP A 423 8.45 7.07 -15.14
C TRP A 423 8.82 7.50 -16.58
N ALA A 424 9.89 8.29 -16.76
CA ALA A 424 10.37 8.69 -18.09
C ALA A 424 10.94 7.49 -18.88
N TRP A 425 11.31 6.40 -18.19
CA TRP A 425 11.68 5.16 -18.87
C TRP A 425 10.55 4.64 -19.77
N TRP A 426 9.28 4.69 -19.32
CA TRP A 426 8.12 4.28 -20.12
C TRP A 426 7.96 5.10 -21.40
N ASP A 427 8.30 6.39 -21.34
CA ASP A 427 8.30 7.27 -22.50
C ASP A 427 9.43 6.87 -23.46
N TYR A 428 10.63 6.62 -22.92
CA TYR A 428 11.79 6.20 -23.70
C TYR A 428 11.53 4.88 -24.43
N VAL A 429 11.13 3.80 -23.75
CA VAL A 429 10.97 2.50 -24.41
C VAL A 429 9.86 2.51 -25.45
N MET A 430 8.82 3.32 -25.24
CA MET A 430 7.76 3.50 -26.24
C MET A 430 8.26 4.27 -27.47
N ASP A 431 8.91 5.42 -27.26
CA ASP A 431 9.42 6.23 -28.36
C ASP A 431 10.55 5.51 -29.11
N TYR A 432 11.42 4.79 -28.39
CA TYR A 432 12.49 3.98 -28.97
C TYR A 432 11.91 2.90 -29.88
N LYS A 433 10.98 2.07 -29.39
CA LYS A 433 10.41 1.00 -30.23
C LYS A 433 9.62 1.53 -31.42
N ILE A 434 9.03 2.72 -31.33
CA ILE A 434 8.33 3.35 -32.47
C ILE A 434 9.33 3.94 -33.50
N ARG A 435 10.43 4.56 -33.05
CA ARG A 435 11.35 5.32 -33.91
C ARG A 435 12.55 4.52 -34.41
N CYS A 436 12.99 3.53 -33.62
CA CYS A 436 14.25 2.81 -33.78
C CYS A 436 14.05 1.32 -34.06
N SER A 437 13.10 1.00 -34.95
CA SER A 437 12.72 -0.39 -35.22
C SER A 437 13.78 -1.16 -36.03
N MET A 438 13.96 -2.44 -35.71
CA MET A 438 14.81 -3.35 -36.48
C MET A 438 14.26 -3.58 -37.90
N LYS A 439 12.94 -3.77 -38.06
CA LYS A 439 12.23 -3.83 -39.37
C LYS A 439 12.61 -2.70 -40.31
N GLU A 440 12.71 -1.48 -39.79
CA GLU A 440 13.05 -0.29 -40.56
C GLU A 440 14.55 -0.04 -40.68
N LYS A 441 15.38 -0.94 -40.16
CA LYS A 441 16.84 -0.81 -40.07
C LYS A 441 17.30 0.45 -39.32
N LYS A 442 16.56 0.82 -38.27
CA LYS A 442 16.83 2.01 -37.44
C LYS A 442 17.30 1.70 -36.01
N TYR A 443 17.52 0.43 -35.69
CA TYR A 443 18.02 -0.02 -34.39
C TYR A 443 19.51 0.34 -34.24
N THR A 444 19.77 1.62 -33.99
CA THR A 444 21.11 2.23 -34.08
C THR A 444 21.36 3.10 -32.88
N LYS A 445 22.64 3.25 -32.52
CA LYS A 445 23.09 4.14 -31.44
C LYS A 445 22.51 5.55 -31.59
N THR A 446 22.61 6.15 -32.78
CA THR A 446 22.16 7.52 -33.05
C THR A 446 20.66 7.68 -32.83
N CYS A 447 19.85 6.72 -33.29
CA CYS A 447 18.41 6.76 -33.06
C CYS A 447 18.07 6.76 -31.57
N ALA A 448 18.76 5.91 -30.79
CA ALA A 448 18.59 5.83 -29.34
C ALA A 448 18.91 7.17 -28.64
N GLU A 449 20.04 7.78 -29.00
CA GLU A 449 20.51 9.05 -28.45
C GLU A 449 19.58 10.22 -28.79
N ASP A 450 18.99 10.22 -30.00
CA ASP A 450 17.97 11.19 -30.40
C ASP A 450 16.71 11.08 -29.53
N VAL A 451 16.30 9.87 -29.16
CA VAL A 451 15.15 9.64 -28.25
C VAL A 451 15.45 10.15 -26.84
N VAL A 452 16.65 9.84 -26.30
CA VAL A 452 17.09 10.37 -24.98
C VAL A 452 17.00 11.91 -24.98
N THR A 453 17.53 12.53 -26.02
CA THR A 453 17.57 13.99 -26.17
C THR A 453 16.17 14.58 -26.32
N ALA A 454 15.30 13.95 -27.13
CA ALA A 454 13.93 14.40 -27.34
C ALA A 454 13.08 14.38 -26.05
N LEU A 455 13.39 13.47 -25.11
CA LEU A 455 12.72 13.38 -23.81
C LEU A 455 13.31 14.33 -22.74
N GLY A 456 14.38 15.06 -23.10
CA GLY A 456 15.06 16.00 -22.20
C GLY A 456 15.87 15.31 -21.11
N LEU A 457 16.37 14.10 -21.36
CA LEU A 457 17.28 13.39 -20.46
C LEU A 457 18.74 13.76 -20.78
N ASP A 458 19.61 13.74 -19.77
CA ASP A 458 21.02 14.07 -19.93
C ASP A 458 21.77 12.90 -20.59
N LEU A 459 21.96 13.00 -21.90
CA LEU A 459 22.67 12.01 -22.70
C LEU A 459 24.07 11.74 -22.17
N LYS A 460 24.78 12.75 -21.65
CA LYS A 460 26.13 12.57 -21.13
C LYS A 460 26.13 11.64 -19.93
N LYS A 461 25.20 11.84 -18.99
CA LYS A 461 25.05 10.95 -17.83
C LYS A 461 24.62 9.53 -18.22
N VAL A 462 23.80 9.39 -19.25
CA VAL A 462 23.42 8.06 -19.77
C VAL A 462 24.66 7.34 -20.30
N LEU A 463 25.47 8.01 -21.13
CA LEU A 463 26.71 7.44 -21.67
C LEU A 463 27.74 7.13 -20.57
N GLU A 464 27.88 8.00 -19.57
CA GLU A 464 28.72 7.76 -18.39
C GLU A 464 28.27 6.52 -17.60
N CYS A 465 26.96 6.33 -17.43
CA CYS A 465 26.40 5.13 -16.80
C CYS A 465 26.68 3.85 -17.60
N MET A 466 26.57 3.92 -18.94
CA MET A 466 26.80 2.76 -19.80
C MET A 466 28.27 2.32 -19.75
N GLY A 467 29.20 3.26 -19.62
CA GLY A 467 30.64 2.99 -19.71
C GLY A 467 31.04 2.55 -21.12
N ASP A 468 32.13 1.79 -21.21
CA ASP A 468 32.59 1.20 -22.47
C ASP A 468 32.07 -0.24 -22.63
N PRO A 469 31.11 -0.51 -23.54
CA PRO A 469 30.59 -1.85 -23.76
C PRO A 469 31.60 -2.79 -24.45
N GLU A 470 32.64 -2.27 -25.09
CA GLU A 470 33.63 -3.09 -25.80
C GLU A 470 34.84 -3.44 -24.92
N ALA A 471 34.94 -2.83 -23.73
CA ALA A 471 36.04 -3.08 -22.81
C ALA A 471 36.07 -4.53 -22.33
N ASP A 472 37.26 -5.12 -22.21
CA ASP A 472 37.47 -6.40 -21.53
C ASP A 472 37.45 -6.24 -20.00
N ALA A 473 36.36 -5.69 -19.48
CA ALA A 473 36.15 -5.46 -18.05
C ALA A 473 34.70 -5.79 -17.67
N ASP A 474 34.45 -5.94 -16.37
CA ASP A 474 33.09 -6.10 -15.87
C ASP A 474 32.32 -4.78 -16.01
N ASN A 475 31.07 -4.86 -16.44
CA ASN A 475 30.17 -3.72 -16.50
C ASN A 475 29.26 -3.75 -15.26
N ALA A 476 29.39 -2.75 -14.39
CA ALA A 476 28.66 -2.71 -13.11
C ALA A 476 27.12 -2.70 -13.26
N VAL A 477 26.59 -2.23 -14.40
CA VAL A 477 25.15 -2.26 -14.67
C VAL A 477 24.73 -3.69 -14.99
N LEU A 478 25.40 -4.34 -15.94
CA LEU A 478 25.03 -5.67 -16.41
C LEU A 478 25.41 -6.79 -15.44
N SER A 479 26.49 -6.63 -14.67
CA SER A 479 26.83 -7.56 -13.58
C SER A 479 25.71 -7.58 -12.54
N LYS A 480 25.16 -6.40 -12.21
CA LYS A 480 24.03 -6.30 -11.31
C LYS A 480 22.77 -6.94 -11.87
N GLU A 481 22.50 -6.86 -13.18
CA GLU A 481 21.38 -7.59 -13.78
C GLU A 481 21.54 -9.11 -13.64
N GLN A 482 22.74 -9.65 -13.84
CA GLN A 482 23.00 -11.10 -13.65
C GLN A 482 22.81 -11.52 -12.19
N GLU A 483 23.23 -10.70 -11.23
CA GLU A 483 23.00 -10.92 -9.81
C GLU A 483 21.51 -10.85 -9.46
N ASP A 484 20.82 -9.81 -9.92
CA ASP A 484 19.40 -9.58 -9.65
C ASP A 484 18.53 -10.63 -10.36
N GLN A 485 19.01 -11.28 -11.42
CA GLN A 485 18.31 -12.38 -12.11
C GLN A 485 18.26 -13.66 -11.24
N ILE A 486 19.35 -13.93 -10.51
CA ILE A 486 19.45 -15.04 -9.56
C ILE A 486 18.70 -14.63 -8.30
N GLY A 487 17.44 -15.02 -8.19
CA GLY A 487 16.53 -14.45 -7.19
C GLY A 487 16.92 -14.75 -5.75
N SER A 488 16.49 -13.86 -4.86
CA SER A 488 16.66 -14.03 -3.41
C SER A 488 15.33 -14.45 -2.74
N GLY A 489 15.44 -15.29 -1.71
CA GLY A 489 14.29 -15.70 -0.89
C GLY A 489 13.22 -16.49 -1.67
N SER A 490 11.99 -15.99 -1.62
CA SER A 490 10.78 -16.65 -2.16
C SER A 490 10.52 -16.41 -3.64
N ARG A 491 11.21 -15.47 -4.31
CA ARG A 491 10.96 -15.13 -5.72
C ARG A 491 11.45 -16.20 -6.69
N GLY A 492 12.57 -16.83 -6.38
CA GLY A 492 13.29 -17.68 -7.32
C GLY A 492 13.91 -16.94 -8.51
N ASP A 493 14.57 -17.71 -9.38
CA ASP A 493 15.27 -17.19 -10.56
C ASP A 493 14.28 -16.77 -11.65
N VAL A 494 14.63 -15.71 -12.39
CA VAL A 494 13.88 -15.29 -13.57
C VAL A 494 14.49 -15.97 -14.80
N THR A 495 13.75 -16.93 -15.37
CA THR A 495 14.20 -17.73 -16.51
C THR A 495 13.28 -17.64 -17.73
N ILE A 496 12.13 -16.97 -17.61
CA ILE A 496 11.11 -16.84 -18.65
C ILE A 496 10.89 -15.35 -18.92
N LEU A 497 10.72 -14.95 -20.18
CA LEU A 497 10.41 -13.58 -20.57
C LEU A 497 9.11 -13.50 -21.40
N PRO A 498 8.30 -12.43 -21.23
CA PRO A 498 8.43 -11.40 -20.20
C PRO A 498 8.03 -11.96 -18.83
N THR A 499 8.65 -11.45 -17.75
CA THR A 499 8.22 -11.75 -16.37
C THR A 499 8.00 -10.46 -15.62
N LEU A 500 6.85 -10.33 -14.97
CA LEU A 500 6.58 -9.23 -14.05
C LEU A 500 6.77 -9.75 -12.62
N VAL A 501 7.43 -8.99 -11.77
CA VAL A 501 7.57 -9.29 -10.33
C VAL A 501 6.86 -8.19 -9.56
N ILE A 502 6.08 -8.54 -8.56
CA ILE A 502 5.36 -7.59 -7.68
C ILE A 502 5.68 -8.00 -6.24
N ASN A 503 6.16 -7.07 -5.43
CA ASN A 503 6.57 -7.28 -4.03
C ASN A 503 7.42 -8.55 -3.82
N ASN A 504 8.42 -8.75 -4.70
CA ASN A 504 9.34 -9.89 -4.71
C ASN A 504 8.69 -11.26 -4.98
N VAL A 505 7.57 -11.30 -5.70
CA VAL A 505 6.83 -12.50 -6.12
C VAL A 505 6.55 -12.44 -7.62
N GLN A 506 6.70 -13.55 -8.34
CA GLN A 506 6.50 -13.57 -9.79
C GLN A 506 5.00 -13.50 -10.11
N TYR A 507 4.59 -12.55 -10.94
CA TYR A 507 3.22 -12.50 -11.45
C TYR A 507 2.98 -13.66 -12.42
N ARG A 508 1.85 -14.35 -12.24
CA ARG A 508 1.32 -15.34 -13.17
C ARG A 508 0.02 -14.87 -13.78
N GLY A 509 -0.12 -15.02 -15.08
CA GLY A 509 -1.30 -14.64 -15.85
C GLY A 509 -0.91 -13.92 -17.13
N LYS A 510 -1.92 -13.53 -17.91
CA LYS A 510 -1.71 -12.78 -19.14
C LYS A 510 -1.16 -11.39 -18.87
N LEU A 511 -0.22 -10.93 -19.69
CA LEU A 511 0.38 -9.60 -19.59
C LEU A 511 -0.56 -8.53 -20.18
N GLU A 512 -1.67 -8.28 -19.51
CA GLU A 512 -2.70 -7.33 -19.93
C GLU A 512 -2.85 -6.18 -18.93
N ARG A 513 -3.09 -4.97 -19.44
CA ARG A 513 -3.21 -3.73 -18.65
C ARG A 513 -4.07 -3.89 -17.39
N THR A 514 -5.30 -4.39 -17.52
CA THR A 514 -6.25 -4.49 -16.39
C THR A 514 -5.88 -5.64 -15.46
N ALA A 515 -5.41 -6.77 -15.99
CA ALA A 515 -5.01 -7.94 -15.19
C ALA A 515 -3.78 -7.63 -14.33
N VAL A 516 -2.79 -6.94 -14.89
CA VAL A 516 -1.60 -6.49 -14.16
C VAL A 516 -1.94 -5.41 -13.16
N LEU A 517 -2.79 -4.43 -13.51
CA LEU A 517 -3.22 -3.41 -12.56
C LEU A 517 -3.91 -4.02 -11.34
N ARG A 518 -4.77 -5.03 -11.53
CA ARG A 518 -5.38 -5.80 -10.43
C ARG A 518 -4.34 -6.46 -9.52
N ALA A 519 -3.32 -7.10 -10.11
CA ALA A 519 -2.26 -7.70 -9.33
C ALA A 519 -1.42 -6.67 -8.55
N VAL A 520 -1.13 -5.51 -9.15
CA VAL A 520 -0.46 -4.40 -8.47
C VAL A 520 -1.34 -3.84 -7.34
N CYS A 521 -2.64 -3.67 -7.58
CA CYS A 521 -3.60 -3.23 -6.57
C CYS A 521 -3.71 -4.22 -5.40
N ALA A 522 -3.63 -5.52 -5.67
CA ALA A 522 -3.57 -6.55 -4.64
C ALA A 522 -2.28 -6.47 -3.78
N GLY A 523 -1.21 -5.88 -4.31
CA GLY A 523 0.05 -5.69 -3.59
C GLY A 523 0.00 -4.59 -2.53
N PHE A 524 -1.03 -3.74 -2.52
CA PHE A 524 -1.20 -2.74 -1.47
C PHE A 524 -1.80 -3.36 -0.20
N LYS A 525 -1.38 -2.82 0.94
CA LYS A 525 -2.04 -3.07 2.21
C LYS A 525 -3.48 -2.55 2.14
N GLU A 526 -4.42 -3.35 2.62
CA GLU A 526 -5.85 -3.02 2.63
C GLU A 526 -6.10 -1.67 3.33
N GLY A 527 -6.87 -0.79 2.69
CA GLY A 527 -7.18 0.57 3.14
C GLY A 527 -6.18 1.64 2.69
N THR A 528 -5.06 1.28 2.05
CA THR A 528 -4.02 2.21 1.59
C THR A 528 -3.96 2.35 0.07
N GLU A 529 -4.90 1.71 -0.63
CA GLU A 529 -4.89 1.64 -2.08
C GLU A 529 -5.15 3.01 -2.73
N PRO A 530 -4.43 3.36 -3.80
CA PRO A 530 -4.68 4.60 -4.53
C PRO A 530 -6.03 4.55 -5.26
N ARG A 531 -6.62 5.71 -5.56
CA ARG A 531 -7.93 5.84 -6.24
C ARG A 531 -8.05 5.06 -7.55
N VAL A 532 -6.93 4.83 -8.24
CA VAL A 532 -6.91 4.03 -9.48
C VAL A 532 -7.32 2.57 -9.23
N CYS A 533 -7.04 2.05 -8.05
CA CYS A 533 -7.43 0.71 -7.61
C CYS A 533 -8.88 0.62 -7.13
N LEU A 534 -9.48 1.75 -6.74
CA LEU A 534 -10.88 1.86 -6.28
C LEU A 534 -11.80 2.36 -7.41
N SER A 535 -11.42 2.03 -8.65
CA SER A 535 -12.21 2.38 -9.82
C SER A 535 -13.12 1.22 -10.20
N HIS A 536 -14.28 1.56 -10.77
CA HIS A 536 -15.34 0.61 -11.06
C HIS A 536 -14.97 -0.45 -12.11
N ASP A 537 -13.88 -0.24 -12.87
CA ASP A 537 -13.32 -1.21 -13.82
C ASP A 537 -12.44 -2.27 -13.13
N ILE A 538 -12.02 -1.99 -11.90
CA ILE A 538 -11.04 -2.76 -11.13
C ILE A 538 -11.73 -3.53 -10.02
N GLU A 539 -12.55 -2.86 -9.21
CA GLU A 539 -13.27 -3.44 -8.08
C GLU A 539 -14.76 -3.04 -8.09
N THR A 540 -15.53 -3.52 -7.10
CA THR A 540 -16.95 -3.16 -6.93
C THR A 540 -17.17 -2.48 -5.58
N ASN A 541 -17.40 -1.17 -5.60
CA ASN A 541 -17.59 -0.40 -4.39
C ASN A 541 -18.87 -0.79 -3.62
N GLU A 542 -18.73 -1.55 -2.52
CA GLU A 542 -19.88 -1.99 -1.73
C GLU A 542 -20.45 -0.89 -0.83
N CYS A 543 -19.71 0.20 -0.60
CA CYS A 543 -20.19 1.34 0.17
C CYS A 543 -21.32 2.10 -0.55
N LEU A 544 -21.42 2.01 -1.87
CA LEU A 544 -22.52 2.62 -2.64
C LEU A 544 -23.90 2.01 -2.32
N HIS A 545 -23.95 0.75 -1.90
CA HIS A 545 -25.21 0.06 -1.63
C HIS A 545 -25.40 -0.21 -0.14
N ARG A 546 -26.41 0.44 0.47
CA ARG A 546 -26.70 0.36 1.92
C ARG A 546 -25.48 0.66 2.80
N ASN A 547 -24.59 1.54 2.33
CA ASN A 547 -23.35 1.89 3.04
C ASN A 547 -22.47 0.67 3.38
N GLY A 548 -22.52 -0.36 2.55
CA GLY A 548 -21.88 -1.65 2.83
C GLY A 548 -22.49 -2.43 4.01
N GLY A 549 -23.43 -1.87 4.77
CA GLY A 549 -23.79 -2.38 6.10
C GLY A 549 -22.85 -1.88 7.21
N CYS A 550 -22.05 -0.85 6.94
CA CYS A 550 -21.31 -0.11 7.97
C CYS A 550 -22.19 0.98 8.59
N TRP A 551 -21.77 1.46 9.75
CA TRP A 551 -22.41 2.56 10.46
C TRP A 551 -22.38 3.84 9.60
N ARG A 552 -23.47 4.61 9.69
CA ARG A 552 -23.60 5.94 9.09
C ARG A 552 -24.44 6.82 10.00
N ASP A 553 -23.97 8.03 10.27
CA ASP A 553 -24.76 9.08 10.88
C ASP A 553 -25.57 9.82 9.80
N GLU A 554 -26.89 9.65 9.82
CA GLU A 554 -27.80 10.32 8.87
C GLU A 554 -27.86 11.85 9.09
N ALA A 555 -27.52 12.36 10.29
CA ALA A 555 -27.58 13.79 10.57
C ALA A 555 -26.38 14.55 9.99
N THR A 556 -25.20 13.93 10.00
CA THR A 556 -23.94 14.55 9.54
C THR A 556 -23.41 13.95 8.24
N ASN A 557 -24.06 12.90 7.71
CA ASN A 557 -23.63 12.10 6.57
C ASN A 557 -22.20 11.53 6.72
N VAL A 558 -21.76 11.33 7.96
CA VAL A 558 -20.48 10.70 8.27
C VAL A 558 -20.67 9.18 8.23
N THR A 559 -19.76 8.48 7.55
CA THR A 559 -19.83 7.03 7.36
C THR A 559 -18.56 6.35 7.82
N ALA A 560 -18.70 5.16 8.39
CA ALA A 560 -17.60 4.24 8.69
C ALA A 560 -17.25 3.32 7.52
N CYS A 561 -17.99 3.36 6.40
CA CYS A 561 -17.68 2.53 5.24
C CYS A 561 -16.49 3.11 4.49
N GLN A 562 -15.38 2.38 4.53
CA GLN A 562 -14.22 2.62 3.69
C GLN A 562 -14.16 1.55 2.62
N ASP A 563 -14.16 2.01 1.38
CA ASP A 563 -13.99 1.18 0.20
C ASP A 563 -12.51 0.77 0.05
N THR A 564 -12.27 -0.46 -0.39
CA THR A 564 -10.94 -1.08 -0.49
C THR A 564 -10.86 -1.94 -1.74
N TYR A 565 -9.65 -2.29 -2.20
CA TYR A 565 -9.52 -3.13 -3.39
C TYR A 565 -10.10 -4.55 -3.19
N ARG A 566 -10.11 -5.04 -1.94
CA ARG A 566 -10.62 -6.36 -1.56
C ARG A 566 -12.11 -6.35 -1.16
N GLY A 567 -12.79 -5.22 -1.35
CA GLY A 567 -14.18 -4.99 -0.98
C GLY A 567 -14.30 -3.79 -0.05
N ARG A 568 -14.73 -3.99 1.19
CA ARG A 568 -14.91 -2.88 2.14
C ARG A 568 -14.50 -3.19 3.56
N VAL A 569 -14.09 -2.16 4.27
CA VAL A 569 -13.82 -2.18 5.72
C VAL A 569 -14.78 -1.22 6.42
N CYS A 570 -15.26 -1.59 7.60
CA CYS A 570 -16.01 -0.68 8.46
C CYS A 570 -15.09 -0.16 9.57
N GLU A 571 -14.59 1.07 9.42
CA GLU A 571 -13.74 1.72 10.40
C GLU A 571 -14.27 3.11 10.74
N CYS A 572 -14.34 3.42 12.05
CA CYS A 572 -14.84 4.71 12.48
C CYS A 572 -13.92 5.85 11.98
N PRO A 573 -14.46 6.85 11.28
CA PRO A 573 -13.65 7.81 10.54
C PRO A 573 -13.06 8.90 11.44
N VAL A 574 -12.13 9.67 10.89
CA VAL A 574 -11.69 10.95 11.44
C VAL A 574 -12.14 12.06 10.49
N VAL A 575 -13.11 12.87 10.90
CA VAL A 575 -13.71 13.92 10.06
C VAL A 575 -13.55 15.27 10.74
N ASN A 576 -13.01 16.26 10.02
CA ASN A 576 -12.76 17.61 10.53
C ASN A 576 -11.96 17.64 11.86
N GLY A 577 -11.00 16.72 12.01
CA GLY A 577 -10.20 16.59 13.23
C GLY A 577 -10.93 15.93 14.41
N VAL A 578 -12.19 15.53 14.23
CA VAL A 578 -12.96 14.75 15.21
C VAL A 578 -12.77 13.28 14.93
N ARG A 579 -12.28 12.54 15.93
CA ARG A 579 -12.08 11.10 15.85
C ARG A 579 -13.34 10.40 16.33
N TYR A 580 -13.76 9.37 15.61
CA TYR A 580 -14.82 8.47 16.05
C TYR A 580 -14.22 7.16 16.57
N GLU A 581 -14.87 6.56 17.57
CA GLU A 581 -14.48 5.27 18.14
C GLU A 581 -15.71 4.37 18.32
N GLY A 582 -15.53 3.07 18.07
CA GLY A 582 -16.62 2.09 18.09
C GLY A 582 -16.28 0.86 17.25
N ASP A 583 -17.30 0.09 16.86
CA ASP A 583 -17.13 -1.14 16.08
C ASP A 583 -17.14 -0.91 14.56
N GLY A 584 -17.51 0.29 14.10
CA GLY A 584 -17.63 0.62 12.67
C GLY A 584 -18.88 0.07 11.97
N TYR A 585 -19.52 -0.95 12.54
CA TYR A 585 -20.71 -1.60 11.95
C TYR A 585 -22.00 -1.02 12.48
N THR A 586 -22.11 -0.88 13.79
CA THR A 586 -23.34 -0.46 14.48
C THR A 586 -23.15 0.78 15.34
N ASP A 587 -21.93 1.07 15.77
CA ASP A 587 -21.62 2.16 16.67
C ASP A 587 -20.31 2.85 16.27
N CYS A 588 -20.37 4.16 16.08
CA CYS A 588 -19.22 5.05 16.06
C CYS A 588 -19.60 6.33 16.82
N LYS A 589 -18.89 6.62 17.91
CA LYS A 589 -19.12 7.81 18.73
C LYS A 589 -17.96 8.79 18.59
N ALA A 590 -18.29 10.07 18.41
CA ALA A 590 -17.29 11.12 18.37
C ALA A 590 -16.60 11.26 19.75
N ILE A 591 -15.27 11.25 19.74
CA ILE A 591 -14.42 11.36 20.93
C ILE A 591 -13.44 12.53 20.79
N GLY A 592 -13.01 13.05 21.93
CA GLY A 592 -12.00 14.11 22.00
C GLY A 592 -12.57 15.53 22.02
N PRO A 593 -11.69 16.54 22.02
CA PRO A 593 -12.06 17.94 22.20
C PRO A 593 -12.96 18.46 21.07
N GLY A 594 -12.68 18.06 19.82
CA GLY A 594 -13.48 18.50 18.67
C GLY A 594 -14.90 17.93 18.59
N ARG A 595 -15.31 16.98 19.45
CA ARG A 595 -16.61 16.31 19.31
C ARG A 595 -17.81 17.26 19.43
N CYS A 596 -17.68 18.34 20.19
CA CYS A 596 -18.77 19.30 20.39
C CYS A 596 -19.02 20.17 19.15
N ALA A 597 -18.05 20.25 18.22
CA ALA A 597 -18.23 20.91 16.93
C ALA A 597 -19.16 20.14 15.98
N LEU A 598 -19.34 18.83 16.18
CA LEU A 598 -20.20 17.97 15.38
C LEU A 598 -21.46 17.60 16.17
N ASN A 599 -22.60 18.18 15.81
CA ASN A 599 -23.91 17.92 16.43
C ASN A 599 -23.88 17.96 17.98
N HIS A 600 -23.13 18.89 18.57
CA HIS A 600 -22.93 19.01 20.02
C HIS A 600 -22.53 17.68 20.70
N GLY A 601 -21.77 16.82 20.01
CA GLY A 601 -21.37 15.51 20.53
C GLY A 601 -22.54 14.55 20.84
N GLY A 602 -23.72 14.78 20.26
CA GLY A 602 -24.96 14.06 20.59
C GLY A 602 -25.60 14.47 21.92
N CYS A 603 -25.09 15.52 22.56
CA CYS A 603 -25.60 16.04 23.82
C CYS A 603 -26.70 17.07 23.59
N TRP A 604 -27.50 17.30 24.65
CA TRP A 604 -28.53 18.33 24.63
C TRP A 604 -27.94 19.70 24.27
N SER A 605 -28.63 20.42 23.39
CA SER A 605 -28.33 21.81 23.03
C SER A 605 -29.64 22.53 22.75
N GLU A 606 -29.85 23.67 23.40
CA GLU A 606 -31.04 24.51 23.17
C GLU A 606 -30.61 25.97 23.06
N THR A 607 -31.27 26.70 22.16
CA THR A 607 -31.08 28.14 21.98
C THR A 607 -32.41 28.85 22.24
N ARG A 608 -32.43 29.80 23.19
CA ARG A 608 -33.56 30.73 23.38
C ARG A 608 -33.05 32.16 23.35
N GLY A 609 -33.60 32.96 22.43
CA GLY A 609 -33.16 34.33 22.22
C GLY A 609 -31.72 34.37 21.70
N GLN A 610 -30.81 35.05 22.43
CA GLN A 610 -29.38 35.16 22.11
C GLN A 610 -28.49 34.22 22.92
N GLN A 611 -29.07 33.33 23.73
CA GLN A 611 -28.32 32.41 24.59
C GLN A 611 -28.47 30.98 24.08
N THR A 612 -27.33 30.30 23.91
CA THR A 612 -27.25 28.89 23.55
C THR A 612 -26.53 28.15 24.67
N PHE A 613 -27.17 27.12 25.22
CA PHE A 613 -26.57 26.23 26.20
C PHE A 613 -26.43 24.84 25.59
N SER A 614 -25.30 24.19 25.87
CA SER A 614 -25.04 22.83 25.45
C SER A 614 -24.53 22.01 26.62
N ALA A 615 -24.96 20.75 26.68
CA ALA A 615 -24.44 19.74 27.61
C ALA A 615 -23.13 19.10 27.12
N CYS A 616 -22.62 19.51 25.97
CA CYS A 616 -21.31 19.09 25.48
C CYS A 616 -20.22 19.98 26.04
N SER A 617 -19.22 19.36 26.68
CA SER A 617 -18.03 20.07 27.17
C SER A 617 -16.83 19.79 26.28
N GLU A 618 -16.20 20.85 25.79
CA GLU A 618 -14.92 20.85 25.07
C GLU A 618 -13.77 20.25 25.91
N THR A 619 -13.90 20.26 27.25
CA THR A 619 -12.87 19.76 28.18
C THR A 619 -13.04 18.30 28.56
N ALA A 620 -14.28 17.79 28.60
CA ALA A 620 -14.51 16.37 28.74
C ALA A 620 -14.11 15.67 27.43
N LEU A 621 -13.66 14.42 27.46
CA LEU A 621 -13.30 13.67 26.23
C LEU A 621 -14.47 12.81 25.71
N THR A 622 -15.41 12.45 26.58
CA THR A 622 -16.60 11.65 26.30
C THR A 622 -17.76 12.07 27.22
N GLY A 623 -18.99 11.70 26.84
CA GLY A 623 -20.20 11.90 27.64
C GLY A 623 -20.80 13.32 27.55
N CYS A 624 -22.00 13.43 28.12
CA CYS A 624 -22.81 14.64 28.19
C CYS A 624 -23.07 15.03 29.64
N ARG A 625 -22.97 16.32 29.96
CA ARG A 625 -23.24 16.85 31.30
C ARG A 625 -23.97 18.18 31.16
N CYS A 626 -25.14 18.29 31.79
CA CYS A 626 -25.89 19.55 31.77
C CYS A 626 -25.02 20.72 32.27
N PRO A 627 -25.05 21.87 31.58
CA PRO A 627 -24.33 23.06 32.03
C PRO A 627 -24.92 23.58 33.34
N SER A 628 -24.18 24.43 34.05
CA SER A 628 -24.65 25.05 35.29
C SER A 628 -25.98 25.79 35.08
N GLY A 629 -26.91 25.66 36.03
CA GLY A 629 -28.29 26.18 35.91
C GLY A 629 -29.28 25.18 35.30
N PHE A 630 -28.82 23.98 34.95
CA PHE A 630 -29.66 22.91 34.43
C PHE A 630 -29.42 21.59 35.16
N HIS A 631 -30.45 20.75 35.25
CA HIS A 631 -30.34 19.38 35.78
C HIS A 631 -30.87 18.34 34.77
N GLY A 632 -30.35 17.11 34.85
CA GLY A 632 -30.73 16.04 33.94
C GLY A 632 -29.58 15.05 33.66
N ASP A 633 -29.74 14.24 32.63
CA ASP A 633 -28.79 13.20 32.21
C ASP A 633 -27.79 13.67 31.14
N GLY A 634 -27.86 14.93 30.71
CA GLY A 634 -27.03 15.51 29.66
C GLY A 634 -27.58 15.33 28.24
N HIS A 635 -28.54 14.42 28.02
CA HIS A 635 -29.30 14.31 26.78
C HIS A 635 -30.65 15.02 26.86
N LYS A 636 -31.17 15.18 28.08
CA LYS A 636 -32.29 16.03 28.41
C LYS A 636 -31.90 16.87 29.62
N CYS A 637 -31.78 18.18 29.42
CA CYS A 637 -31.51 19.13 30.49
C CYS A 637 -32.72 20.04 30.68
N GLU A 638 -33.18 20.14 31.92
CA GLU A 638 -34.27 21.02 32.33
C GLU A 638 -33.72 22.16 33.20
N ASP A 639 -34.31 23.34 33.07
CA ASP A 639 -33.94 24.53 33.82
C ASP A 639 -34.10 24.28 35.32
N LEU A 640 -33.03 24.50 36.07
CA LEU A 640 -33.05 24.35 37.52
C LEU A 640 -33.64 25.62 38.13
N ASP A 641 -34.85 25.56 38.68
CA ASP A 641 -35.44 26.72 39.35
C ASP A 641 -34.80 26.92 40.73
N GLU A 642 -33.69 27.65 40.79
CA GLU A 642 -32.95 27.83 42.04
C GLU A 642 -33.76 28.58 43.10
N CYS A 643 -34.76 29.37 42.68
CA CYS A 643 -35.69 30.07 43.57
C CYS A 643 -36.66 29.10 44.26
N ARG A 644 -37.21 28.15 43.50
CA ARG A 644 -38.16 27.15 44.02
C ARG A 644 -37.47 26.12 44.89
N GLU A 645 -36.28 25.68 44.49
CA GLU A 645 -35.49 24.70 45.25
C GLU A 645 -34.73 25.32 46.43
N LYS A 646 -34.73 26.65 46.56
CA LYS A 646 -34.00 27.40 47.58
C LYS A 646 -32.50 27.10 47.57
N LEU A 647 -31.96 26.88 46.37
CA LEU A 647 -30.52 26.67 46.16
C LEU A 647 -29.77 28.01 46.07
N ALA A 648 -30.47 29.12 45.83
CA ALA A 648 -29.91 30.47 45.79
C ALA A 648 -30.90 31.54 46.29
N CYS A 649 -30.41 32.74 46.58
CA CYS A 649 -31.17 33.88 47.11
C CYS A 649 -31.88 33.59 48.45
N THR A 650 -31.23 32.85 49.36
CA THR A 650 -31.78 32.49 50.67
C THR A 650 -31.61 33.58 51.73
N CYS A 651 -30.97 34.70 51.39
CA CYS A 651 -30.80 35.84 52.29
C CYS A 651 -32.12 36.47 52.78
N PRO A 652 -32.14 36.97 54.04
CA PRO A 652 -33.31 37.66 54.59
C PRO A 652 -33.66 38.92 53.79
N GLY A 653 -34.82 38.90 53.12
CA GLY A 653 -35.31 40.05 52.35
C GLY A 653 -34.90 40.07 50.88
N CYS A 654 -34.32 38.99 50.36
CA CYS A 654 -34.00 38.82 48.94
C CYS A 654 -35.24 38.41 48.13
N GLN A 655 -35.41 38.99 46.96
CA GLN A 655 -36.40 38.58 45.95
C GLN A 655 -35.67 37.80 44.87
N CYS A 656 -36.03 36.54 44.72
CA CYS A 656 -35.49 35.66 43.68
C CYS A 656 -36.41 35.69 42.46
N LYS A 657 -35.81 35.82 41.27
CA LYS A 657 -36.50 35.63 39.99
C LYS A 657 -35.70 34.61 39.18
N ASN A 658 -36.32 33.47 38.90
CA ASN A 658 -35.70 32.46 38.06
C ASN A 658 -35.64 32.96 36.60
N THR A 659 -34.54 32.66 35.91
CA THR A 659 -34.34 32.95 34.49
C THR A 659 -33.83 31.69 33.79
N TRP A 660 -33.94 31.61 32.48
CA TRP A 660 -33.53 30.39 31.80
C TRP A 660 -31.99 30.23 31.84
N GLY A 661 -31.52 29.15 32.47
CA GLY A 661 -30.12 28.81 32.74
C GLY A 661 -29.45 29.64 33.85
N ASN A 662 -30.21 30.46 34.59
CA ASN A 662 -29.64 31.40 35.56
C ASN A 662 -30.71 31.95 36.53
N TYR A 663 -30.34 32.75 37.53
CA TYR A 663 -31.31 33.44 38.39
C TYR A 663 -30.88 34.88 38.69
N GLU A 664 -31.86 35.73 39.00
CA GLU A 664 -31.66 37.12 39.41
C GLU A 664 -32.14 37.30 40.86
N CYS A 665 -31.21 37.61 41.78
CA CYS A 665 -31.56 38.01 43.15
C CYS A 665 -31.57 39.55 43.27
N LYS A 666 -32.63 40.11 43.84
CA LYS A 666 -32.72 41.53 44.20
C LYS A 666 -32.80 41.69 45.71
N CYS A 667 -31.94 42.55 46.26
CA CYS A 667 -32.01 42.96 47.65
C CYS A 667 -33.06 44.07 47.83
N LYS A 668 -33.67 44.16 49.01
CA LYS A 668 -34.56 45.28 49.34
C LYS A 668 -33.74 46.57 49.53
N GLY A 669 -34.18 47.65 48.88
CA GLY A 669 -33.56 48.98 48.97
C GLY A 669 -32.30 49.15 48.10
N ASN A 670 -31.42 50.08 48.44
CA ASN A 670 -30.16 50.36 47.72
C ASN A 670 -29.02 49.39 48.12
N GLN A 671 -29.33 48.11 48.31
CA GLN A 671 -28.35 47.09 48.70
C GLN A 671 -27.90 46.29 47.48
N LEU A 672 -26.60 45.99 47.40
CA LEU A 672 -26.01 45.16 46.36
C LEU A 672 -26.01 43.69 46.81
N TYR A 673 -26.47 42.79 45.94
CA TYR A 673 -26.40 41.34 46.18
C TYR A 673 -25.01 40.81 45.80
N ILE A 674 -24.41 40.00 46.68
CA ILE A 674 -23.14 39.31 46.42
C ILE A 674 -23.40 37.81 46.32
N ARG A 675 -23.21 37.27 45.11
CA ARG A 675 -23.54 35.88 44.76
C ARG A 675 -22.75 34.81 45.50
N GLY A 676 -21.48 35.08 45.83
CA GLY A 676 -20.58 34.08 46.46
C GLY A 676 -20.92 33.75 47.91
N GLU A 677 -21.54 34.69 48.63
CA GLU A 677 -21.84 34.57 50.07
C GLU A 677 -23.36 34.60 50.34
N ASP A 678 -24.19 34.72 49.30
CA ASP A 678 -25.65 34.88 49.38
C ASP A 678 -26.07 35.96 50.40
N VAL A 679 -25.53 37.18 50.26
CA VAL A 679 -25.78 38.33 51.17
C VAL A 679 -26.08 39.63 50.45
N CYS A 680 -26.82 40.51 51.12
CA CYS A 680 -27.08 41.89 50.71
C CYS A 680 -26.24 42.88 51.50
N ILE A 681 -25.46 43.72 50.82
CA ILE A 681 -24.64 44.76 51.45
C ILE A 681 -25.19 46.14 51.09
N ALA A 682 -25.37 46.99 52.10
CA ALA A 682 -25.79 48.37 51.89
C ALA A 682 -24.72 49.16 51.13
N ASN A 683 -25.11 49.81 50.03
CA ASN A 683 -24.24 50.72 49.31
C ASN A 683 -24.16 52.08 50.03
N SER A 684 -23.59 52.08 51.24
CA SER A 684 -23.28 53.28 52.01
C SER A 684 -21.86 53.72 51.69
N MET A 685 -21.70 54.41 50.55
CA MET A 685 -20.45 55.11 50.27
C MET A 685 -20.43 56.38 51.11
N SER A 686 -19.96 56.24 52.36
CA SER A 686 -19.86 57.36 53.29
C SER A 686 -18.97 58.45 52.67
N LYS A 687 -19.45 59.71 52.65
CA LYS A 687 -18.70 60.87 52.10
C LYS A 687 -17.26 60.97 52.63
N LEU A 688 -17.00 60.43 53.83
CA LEU A 688 -15.69 60.36 54.45
C LEU A 688 -14.71 59.42 53.71
N GLY A 689 -15.19 58.33 53.13
CA GLY A 689 -14.36 57.36 52.39
C GLY A 689 -13.80 57.94 51.08
N TRP A 690 -14.56 58.80 50.40
CA TRP A 690 -14.11 59.50 49.19
C TRP A 690 -12.93 60.45 49.50
N PHE A 691 -12.96 61.15 50.64
CA PHE A 691 -11.85 62.02 51.03
C PHE A 691 -10.58 61.25 51.36
N ILE A 692 -10.70 60.08 52.00
CA ILE A 692 -9.55 59.23 52.32
C ILE A 692 -8.95 58.63 51.03
N THR A 693 -9.77 58.22 50.06
CA THR A 693 -9.25 57.69 48.78
C THR A 693 -8.60 58.78 47.92
N ILE A 694 -9.14 60.01 47.86
CA ILE A 694 -8.47 61.13 47.19
C ILE A 694 -7.12 61.46 47.86
N ALA A 695 -7.08 61.51 49.20
CA ALA A 695 -5.84 61.79 49.92
C ALA A 695 -4.78 60.69 49.70
N ALA A 696 -5.20 59.42 49.70
CA ALA A 696 -4.31 58.30 49.42
C ALA A 696 -3.77 58.34 47.98
N VAL A 697 -4.61 58.63 46.99
CA VAL A 697 -4.18 58.76 45.58
C VAL A 697 -3.23 59.95 45.39
N ALA A 698 -3.48 61.08 46.06
CA ALA A 698 -2.56 62.23 46.02
C ALA A 698 -1.18 61.90 46.62
N CYS A 699 -1.13 61.14 47.72
CA CYS A 699 0.12 60.66 48.31
C CYS A 699 0.86 59.69 47.36
N VAL A 700 0.15 58.76 46.71
CA VAL A 700 0.75 57.81 45.76
C VAL A 700 1.29 58.52 44.53
N VAL A 701 0.58 59.54 44.00
CA VAL A 701 1.07 60.37 42.90
C VAL A 701 2.29 61.18 43.33
N GLY A 702 2.29 61.74 44.55
CA GLY A 702 3.45 62.44 45.11
C GLY A 702 4.70 61.55 45.24
N ILE A 703 4.52 60.31 45.72
CA ILE A 703 5.60 59.31 45.81
C ILE A 703 6.06 58.88 44.41
N GLY A 704 5.14 58.73 43.45
CA GLY A 704 5.44 58.40 42.07
C GLY A 704 6.26 59.48 41.35
N VAL A 705 5.93 60.76 41.57
CA VAL A 705 6.69 61.89 41.02
C VAL A 705 8.08 62.00 41.66
N ALA A 706 8.18 61.82 42.98
CA ALA A 706 9.48 61.78 43.66
C ALA A 706 10.35 60.59 43.20
N GLY A 707 9.74 59.42 42.99
CA GLY A 707 10.39 58.23 42.44
C GLY A 707 10.83 58.40 40.98
N TYR A 708 10.03 59.06 40.14
CA TYR A 708 10.38 59.35 38.75
C TYR A 708 11.53 60.37 38.64
N VAL A 709 11.55 61.38 39.52
CA VAL A 709 12.67 62.34 39.60
C VAL A 709 13.94 61.65 40.11
N PHE A 710 13.85 60.76 41.10
CA PHE A 710 14.99 59.95 41.55
C PHE A 710 15.50 58.98 40.47
N TYR A 711 14.60 58.33 39.74
CA TYR A 711 14.91 57.46 38.61
C TYR A 711 15.62 58.21 37.47
N LYS A 712 15.10 59.39 37.10
CA LYS A 712 15.66 60.20 36.00
C LYS A 712 17.00 60.86 36.34
N TYR A 713 17.31 61.08 37.61
CA TYR A 713 18.51 61.82 38.04
C TYR A 713 19.64 60.95 38.62
N ARG A 714 19.38 59.71 39.11
CA ARG A 714 20.41 58.89 39.77
C ARG A 714 20.79 57.57 39.10
N LEU A 715 20.09 57.14 38.05
CA LEU A 715 20.38 55.88 37.33
C LEU A 715 20.99 56.04 35.92
N ARG A 716 21.45 57.25 35.56
CA ARG A 716 22.19 57.48 34.30
C ARG A 716 23.72 57.33 34.44
N SER A 717 24.23 56.62 35.46
CA SER A 717 25.68 56.49 35.69
C SER A 717 26.20 55.14 36.21
N TYR A 718 25.47 54.03 36.07
CA TYR A 718 26.03 52.69 36.38
C TYR A 718 25.56 51.63 35.38
N MET A 719 26.54 51.14 34.60
CA MET A 719 26.66 49.85 33.88
C MET A 719 25.47 49.40 32.99
N ASP A 720 25.59 49.19 31.68
CA ASP A 720 26.71 48.69 30.87
C ASP A 720 27.60 47.68 31.59
N SER A 721 26.99 46.55 31.93
CA SER A 721 27.54 45.19 31.82
C SER A 721 26.54 44.22 32.44
N GLU A 722 26.49 43.01 31.90
CA GLU A 722 25.71 41.86 32.38
C GLU A 722 24.26 41.73 31.87
N ILE A 723 24.08 41.93 30.56
CA ILE A 723 23.21 41.03 29.79
C ILE A 723 24.15 40.16 28.97
N MET A 724 24.31 38.90 29.37
CA MET A 724 24.75 37.72 28.60
C MET A 724 25.31 36.68 29.58
N SER A 725 24.45 36.01 30.35
CA SER A 725 24.92 34.85 31.12
C SER A 725 23.87 33.81 31.52
N ILE A 726 22.64 33.81 30.97
CA ILE A 726 21.73 32.65 31.10
C ILE A 726 20.89 32.48 29.82
N MET A 727 21.52 32.16 28.68
CA MET A 727 20.88 31.36 27.62
C MET A 727 21.91 30.68 26.70
N SER A 728 22.87 29.97 27.29
CA SER A 728 23.75 29.05 26.57
C SER A 728 23.54 27.62 27.09
N GLN A 729 22.39 27.05 26.74
CA GLN A 729 22.19 25.60 26.78
C GLN A 729 21.38 25.11 25.56
N TYR A 730 21.60 25.77 24.43
CA TYR A 730 21.38 25.21 23.10
C TYR A 730 22.63 25.50 22.26
N MET A 731 23.25 24.41 21.79
CA MET A 731 24.45 24.29 20.95
C MET A 731 25.85 24.37 21.59
N PRO A 732 26.61 23.25 21.59
CA PRO A 732 28.05 23.21 21.81
C PRO A 732 28.81 23.49 20.51
N LEU A 733 29.92 24.21 20.61
CA LEU A 733 30.88 24.37 19.51
C LEU A 733 31.98 23.32 19.64
N ASP A 734 32.19 22.55 18.57
CA ASP A 734 33.39 21.76 18.37
C ASP A 734 34.59 22.69 18.19
N SER A 735 35.69 22.37 18.88
CA SER A 735 36.97 23.04 18.77
C SER A 735 37.81 22.41 17.65
N GLN A 736 38.35 23.21 16.72
CA GLN A 736 39.79 23.20 16.39
C GLN A 736 40.20 24.32 15.39
N ASN A 737 41.24 25.04 15.82
CA ASN A 737 42.40 25.57 15.07
C ASN A 737 42.34 26.72 14.03
N ASN A 738 43.22 27.68 14.33
CA ASN A 738 44.22 28.35 13.48
C ASN A 738 43.91 29.66 12.72
N GLU A 739 44.59 30.71 13.23
CA GLU A 739 45.54 31.62 12.57
C GLU A 739 45.20 32.47 11.33
N ASN A 740 45.70 33.72 11.44
CA ASN A 740 46.21 34.64 10.41
C ASN A 740 45.34 35.84 9.91
N GLN A 741 45.77 37.02 10.37
CA GLN A 741 45.86 38.33 9.68
C GLN A 741 46.37 38.23 8.21
N PRO A 742 46.49 39.34 7.43
CA PRO A 742 45.67 40.57 7.26
C PRO A 742 45.39 40.84 5.74
N LEU A 743 44.59 41.82 5.32
CA LEU A 743 45.00 43.14 4.76
C LEU A 743 43.74 43.80 4.13
N ARG A 744 43.39 45.05 4.51
CA ARG A 744 43.53 46.31 3.71
C ARG A 744 42.87 46.25 2.30
N GLN A 745 42.15 47.25 1.80
CA GLN A 745 42.32 48.69 1.95
C GLN A 745 41.13 49.47 1.32
N HIS A 746 40.75 50.58 1.96
CA HIS A 746 40.28 51.90 1.43
C HIS A 746 39.22 51.95 0.31
N ASP A 747 38.06 52.56 0.62
CA ASP A 747 37.66 53.97 0.34
C ASP A 747 37.49 54.23 -1.17
N SER A 748 36.40 54.80 -1.67
CA SER A 748 35.87 56.14 -1.41
C SER A 748 34.53 56.21 -2.18
N GLU A 749 33.41 56.59 -1.58
CA GLU A 749 32.88 57.97 -1.57
C GLU A 749 31.89 58.28 -2.72
N ALA A 750 30.89 59.08 -2.36
CA ALA A 750 30.10 59.98 -3.21
C ALA A 750 28.77 59.50 -3.85
N LEU A 751 27.70 60.12 -3.30
CA LEU A 751 26.64 60.87 -3.99
C LEU A 751 25.53 60.14 -4.78
N ARG A 752 24.29 60.40 -4.31
CA ARG A 752 23.05 60.64 -5.07
C ARG A 752 22.69 59.63 -6.16
N HIS A 753 21.66 58.82 -5.92
CA HIS A 753 20.26 59.19 -6.20
C HIS A 753 19.31 58.15 -5.61
#